data_AF-A0A2A4IRV8-F1
#
_entry.id   AF-A0A2A4IRV8-F1
#
_cell.length_a   1.000
_cell.length_b   1.000
_cell.length_c   1.000
_cell.angle_alpha   90.00
_cell.angle_beta   90.00
_cell.angle_gamma   90.00
#
_symmetry.space_group_name_H-M   'P 1'
#
loop_
_entity.id
_entity.type
_entity.pdbx_description
1 polymer ?
#
loop_
_entity_poly.entity_id
_entity_poly.type
_entity_poly.pdbx_seq_one_letter_code
_entity_poly.pdbx_strand_id
1 'polypeptide(L)'
;MKKFFLQFFIAALVTIIAVSCSKSPTNPSGGINTPASPSEFVEKLKYIGMVKAGEQEWNFATISQSGNVLTVKPMNNNKSGYLRGLENYIREKIYEIEESFQYEVNFITSDSTASDGSEPNSQANSNPLEAKITFDDKQTGNPVTDANFKDGFILKIEANANWAVTPEATEEDYKKSINQLGTINVTGKSGNTFAVNFGDLNVTKESQYRYTANLTIDANGKTDTIDLLNFVNAIEGQISKSKTEYLEISYVSISSENSFYISFNQVSANKVINNSVNLQVNFSGNLSFAKRDLSITINSIPEIVTDNRGEYKSAEFNISTDAESIGFQSTSIVETTSTGIKIDYISASYYKEDGAASIQLQGNDLLNAHNTLKAGETAEFEITFTARASGYNDKTDVKVTLKIRKGDDLPDITLDEFNTWLNTIEVSGFSKSVGSASLTLTASADTTPDTALNNIKEALKKLSKDKIVIDDYSINYLSWSTFPTGNKDGIINVYSIEAAEGYAFSDELNNGGYANFTITVKAASSWPLNISIEGAGSSSSNPLTVNLGDGTVNTQVSYTIKYPENAQQAYNISVSSLKQADSITDSWGLVGNQLFNQYNSSAVLEIQSYAVQNIINDQNIAKDSSQVYKVTLTVNYSMNGSVLEDIDLYVKLVKDYSA
;
A
#
# COMPACT_ATOMS: atom_id res chain seq x y z
N MET A 1 -24.10 -63.58 -22.82
CA MET A 1 -25.40 -62.93 -22.49
C MET A 1 -25.61 -63.08 -20.99
N LYS A 2 -25.20 -62.09 -20.20
CA LYS A 2 -26.06 -61.02 -19.64
C LYS A 2 -27.23 -61.57 -18.80
N LYS A 3 -27.15 -61.20 -17.51
CA LYS A 3 -28.23 -60.94 -16.54
C LYS A 3 -28.75 -62.15 -15.76
N PHE A 4 -28.11 -62.36 -14.61
CA PHE A 4 -28.78 -62.91 -13.44
C PHE A 4 -29.53 -61.79 -12.72
N PHE A 5 -30.81 -62.08 -12.46
CA PHE A 5 -31.69 -61.45 -11.48
C PHE A 5 -31.05 -61.51 -10.08
N LEU A 6 -31.13 -60.43 -9.27
CA LEU A 6 -32.08 -60.35 -8.15
C LEU A 6 -32.02 -61.65 -7.31
N GLN A 7 -31.36 -61.73 -6.16
CA GLN A 7 -31.63 -61.01 -4.92
C GLN A 7 -30.43 -61.15 -4.00
N PHE A 8 -29.86 -60.05 -3.49
CA PHE A 8 -29.26 -60.00 -2.14
C PHE A 8 -29.09 -58.58 -1.57
N PHE A 9 -29.73 -57.55 -2.12
CA PHE A 9 -29.53 -56.17 -1.65
C PHE A 9 -30.84 -55.41 -1.48
N ILE A 10 -31.66 -55.84 -0.51
CA ILE A 10 -32.48 -54.92 0.31
C ILE A 10 -32.51 -55.50 1.72
N ALA A 11 -31.55 -55.07 2.55
CA ALA A 11 -31.77 -54.78 3.97
C ALA A 11 -30.49 -54.19 4.53
N ALA A 12 -30.59 -52.93 4.97
CA ALA A 12 -29.86 -52.35 6.09
C ALA A 12 -28.34 -52.61 6.15
N LEU A 13 -27.51 -51.63 5.79
CA LEU A 13 -27.27 -50.48 6.66
C LEU A 13 -27.09 -49.24 5.77
N VAL A 14 -28.12 -48.40 5.57
CA VAL A 14 -28.35 -47.21 6.39
C VAL A 14 -27.04 -46.57 6.87
N THR A 15 -26.27 -45.99 5.95
CA THR A 15 -25.75 -44.63 6.13
C THR A 15 -25.35 -44.03 4.78
N ILE A 16 -25.95 -42.87 4.47
CA ILE A 16 -25.50 -41.87 3.48
C ILE A 16 -25.93 -42.12 2.02
N ILE A 17 -27.24 -41.91 1.83
CA ILE A 17 -27.87 -41.25 0.67
C ILE A 17 -27.01 -40.05 0.25
N ALA A 18 -26.54 -40.01 -1.01
CA ALA A 18 -27.22 -39.40 -2.17
C ALA A 18 -27.22 -37.85 -2.11
N VAL A 19 -27.10 -37.07 -3.17
CA VAL A 19 -27.12 -37.25 -4.64
C VAL A 19 -26.87 -35.83 -5.19
N SER A 20 -25.86 -35.56 -6.01
CA SER A 20 -25.79 -35.66 -7.48
C SER A 20 -26.68 -34.71 -8.31
N CYS A 21 -26.01 -34.08 -9.31
CA CYS A 21 -26.48 -33.72 -10.66
C CYS A 21 -27.49 -32.57 -10.84
N SER A 22 -27.49 -31.77 -11.92
CA SER A 22 -26.55 -31.39 -12.99
C SER A 22 -27.34 -30.53 -14.00
N LYS A 23 -26.67 -29.54 -14.61
CA LYS A 23 -26.93 -28.85 -15.90
C LYS A 23 -27.94 -27.67 -15.97
N SER A 24 -27.37 -26.57 -16.47
CA SER A 24 -27.92 -25.24 -16.83
C SER A 24 -28.77 -25.27 -18.13
N PRO A 25 -29.61 -24.24 -18.36
CA PRO A 25 -29.26 -23.26 -19.40
C PRO A 25 -29.48 -21.77 -19.01
N THR A 26 -28.71 -20.90 -19.70
CA THR A 26 -28.87 -19.46 -19.99
C THR A 26 -28.60 -18.40 -18.89
N ASN A 27 -27.51 -17.64 -19.09
CA ASN A 27 -27.21 -16.30 -18.52
C ASN A 27 -28.19 -15.24 -19.08
N PRO A 28 -28.34 -14.00 -18.54
CA PRO A 28 -27.26 -13.20 -17.95
C PRO A 28 -27.63 -12.35 -16.70
N SER A 29 -26.64 -11.60 -16.19
CA SER A 29 -26.74 -10.44 -15.28
C SER A 29 -26.60 -10.69 -13.78
N GLY A 30 -25.77 -9.85 -13.15
CA GLY A 30 -25.51 -9.82 -11.71
C GLY A 30 -24.03 -10.00 -11.39
N GLY A 31 -23.19 -9.06 -11.81
CA GLY A 31 -21.81 -8.95 -11.33
C GLY A 31 -21.82 -8.60 -9.84
N ILE A 32 -21.84 -9.63 -9.01
CA ILE A 32 -21.58 -9.51 -7.59
C ILE A 32 -20.06 -9.33 -7.48
N ASN A 33 -19.59 -8.10 -7.19
CA ASN A 33 -18.30 -7.95 -6.52
C ASN A 33 -18.52 -8.45 -5.09
N THR A 34 -18.50 -9.77 -4.94
CA THR A 34 -18.42 -10.42 -3.64
C THR A 34 -17.18 -9.84 -2.97
N PRO A 35 -17.28 -9.37 -1.71
CA PRO A 35 -16.08 -9.15 -0.91
C PRO A 35 -15.27 -10.43 -1.05
N ALA A 36 -14.04 -10.32 -1.58
CA ALA A 36 -13.26 -11.50 -1.87
C ALA A 36 -13.18 -12.30 -0.57
N SER A 37 -13.75 -13.50 -0.58
CA SER A 37 -13.83 -14.30 0.64
C SER A 37 -12.43 -14.72 1.06
N PRO A 38 -12.23 -15.12 2.33
CA PRO A 38 -11.00 -15.80 2.73
C PRO A 38 -10.62 -16.92 1.76
N SER A 39 -11.63 -17.64 1.23
CA SER A 39 -11.42 -18.65 0.20
C SER A 39 -11.00 -18.07 -1.15
N GLU A 40 -11.54 -16.95 -1.62
CA GLU A 40 -11.10 -16.31 -2.87
C GLU A 40 -9.65 -15.80 -2.76
N PHE A 41 -9.29 -15.18 -1.64
CA PHE A 41 -7.90 -14.80 -1.36
C PHE A 41 -6.97 -16.01 -1.36
N VAL A 42 -7.39 -17.11 -0.72
CA VAL A 42 -6.63 -18.37 -0.71
C VAL A 42 -6.53 -19.00 -2.09
N GLU A 43 -7.58 -18.94 -2.93
CA GLU A 43 -7.51 -19.38 -4.33
C GLU A 43 -6.57 -18.50 -5.16
N LYS A 44 -6.57 -17.17 -4.96
CA LYS A 44 -5.60 -16.26 -5.58
C LYS A 44 -4.16 -16.56 -5.13
N LEU A 45 -3.94 -16.86 -3.86
CA LEU A 45 -2.66 -17.35 -3.36
C LEU A 45 -2.27 -18.68 -4.04
N LYS A 46 -3.20 -19.61 -4.24
CA LYS A 46 -2.94 -20.88 -4.95
C LYS A 46 -2.52 -20.66 -6.41
N TYR A 47 -3.04 -19.62 -7.07
CA TYR A 47 -2.67 -19.26 -8.44
C TYR A 47 -1.21 -18.80 -8.60
N ILE A 48 -0.52 -18.39 -7.52
CA ILE A 48 0.93 -18.13 -7.53
C ILE A 48 1.68 -19.36 -8.06
N GLY A 49 1.15 -20.57 -7.84
CA GLY A 49 1.71 -21.80 -8.38
C GLY A 49 3.03 -22.18 -7.71
N MET A 50 4.02 -22.57 -8.51
CA MET A 50 5.33 -22.95 -7.98
C MET A 50 6.21 -21.72 -7.76
N VAL A 51 6.65 -21.54 -6.51
CA VAL A 51 7.64 -20.54 -6.11
C VAL A 51 8.95 -21.24 -5.87
N LYS A 52 10.02 -20.72 -6.50
CA LYS A 52 11.37 -21.23 -6.35
C LYS A 52 12.26 -20.16 -5.71
N ALA A 53 12.65 -20.36 -4.46
CA ALA A 53 13.72 -19.57 -3.83
C ALA A 53 14.90 -20.52 -3.61
N GLY A 54 15.82 -20.47 -4.56
CA GLY A 54 16.94 -21.38 -4.58
C GLY A 54 16.58 -22.81 -5.04
N GLU A 55 16.96 -23.83 -4.27
CA GLU A 55 16.63 -25.24 -4.52
C GLU A 55 15.32 -25.62 -3.81
N GLN A 56 14.68 -24.71 -3.08
CA GLN A 56 13.38 -24.97 -2.48
C GLN A 56 12.27 -24.56 -3.44
N GLU A 57 11.33 -25.49 -3.64
CA GLU A 57 10.13 -25.28 -4.42
C GLU A 57 8.91 -25.42 -3.50
N TRP A 58 8.15 -24.34 -3.39
CA TRP A 58 6.84 -24.35 -2.73
C TRP A 58 5.78 -24.30 -3.80
N ASN A 59 4.84 -25.22 -3.75
CA ASN A 59 3.70 -25.14 -4.63
C ASN A 59 2.54 -24.54 -3.86
N PHE A 60 2.29 -23.25 -4.05
CA PHE A 60 1.17 -22.55 -3.45
C PHE A 60 -0.17 -23.15 -3.91
N ALA A 61 -0.23 -23.83 -5.06
CA ALA A 61 -1.42 -24.59 -5.45
C ALA A 61 -1.76 -25.74 -4.47
N THR A 62 -0.83 -26.12 -3.59
CA THR A 62 -1.02 -27.13 -2.54
C THR A 62 -1.47 -26.55 -1.20
N ILE A 63 -1.72 -25.22 -1.10
CA ILE A 63 -2.24 -24.60 0.14
C ILE A 63 -3.46 -25.38 0.62
N SER A 64 -3.38 -25.87 1.85
CA SER A 64 -4.52 -26.40 2.60
C SER A 64 -4.92 -25.39 3.67
N GLN A 65 -6.21 -25.18 3.86
CA GLN A 65 -6.73 -24.19 4.82
C GLN A 65 -7.42 -24.89 5.98
N SER A 66 -7.08 -24.51 7.21
CA SER A 66 -7.77 -24.91 8.44
C SER A 66 -8.00 -23.68 9.31
N GLY A 67 -9.20 -23.11 9.26
CA GLY A 67 -9.49 -21.82 9.89
C GLY A 67 -8.71 -20.69 9.22
N ASN A 68 -8.03 -19.86 10.01
CA ASN A 68 -7.11 -18.82 9.53
C ASN A 68 -5.68 -19.35 9.26
N VAL A 69 -5.42 -20.65 9.44
CA VAL A 69 -4.10 -21.22 9.14
C VAL A 69 -4.07 -21.76 7.72
N LEU A 70 -3.17 -21.23 6.90
CA LEU A 70 -2.87 -21.68 5.55
C LEU A 70 -1.61 -22.53 5.58
N THR A 71 -1.71 -23.80 5.23
CA THR A 71 -0.58 -24.72 5.27
C THR A 71 -0.07 -25.03 3.88
N VAL A 72 1.18 -24.65 3.59
CA VAL A 72 1.89 -25.01 2.34
C VAL A 72 2.85 -26.15 2.62
N LYS A 73 2.83 -27.18 1.77
CA LYS A 73 3.82 -28.25 1.81
C LYS A 73 4.98 -27.92 0.88
N PRO A 74 6.23 -28.07 1.33
CA PRO A 74 7.37 -28.06 0.41
C PRO A 74 7.25 -29.24 -0.56
N MET A 75 7.45 -29.01 -1.85
CA MET A 75 7.42 -30.07 -2.86
C MET A 75 8.81 -30.72 -2.91
N ASN A 76 9.09 -31.59 -1.94
CA ASN A 76 10.23 -32.52 -1.91
C ASN A 76 11.62 -31.91 -2.24
N ASN A 77 12.39 -31.48 -1.23
CA ASN A 77 13.84 -31.24 -1.36
C ASN A 77 14.60 -31.45 -0.03
N ASN A 78 15.86 -31.89 -0.14
CA ASN A 78 16.76 -32.30 0.96
C ASN A 78 17.46 -31.13 1.68
N LYS A 79 17.08 -29.86 1.44
CA LYS A 79 17.81 -28.67 1.91
C LYS A 79 16.85 -27.57 2.39
N SER A 80 17.29 -26.74 3.32
CA SER A 80 16.54 -25.63 3.91
C SER A 80 16.59 -24.42 2.97
N GLY A 81 15.45 -23.87 2.57
CA GLY A 81 15.43 -22.60 1.84
C GLY A 81 15.74 -21.41 2.73
N TYR A 82 15.89 -20.27 2.07
CA TYR A 82 16.20 -18.98 2.68
C TYR A 82 14.93 -18.12 2.75
N LEU A 83 14.50 -17.76 3.96
CA LEU A 83 13.21 -17.10 4.22
C LEU A 83 13.07 -15.73 3.55
N ARG A 84 14.14 -14.94 3.55
CA ARG A 84 14.12 -13.58 2.98
C ARG A 84 13.98 -13.57 1.46
N GLY A 85 14.47 -14.61 0.78
CA GLY A 85 14.28 -14.79 -0.67
C GLY A 85 12.83 -15.14 -1.01
N LEU A 86 12.17 -15.94 -0.17
CA LEU A 86 10.73 -16.22 -0.29
C LEU A 86 9.90 -14.97 0.02
N GLU A 87 10.26 -14.22 1.06
CA GLU A 87 9.57 -12.98 1.44
C GLU A 87 9.54 -11.95 0.30
N ASN A 88 10.69 -11.66 -0.31
CA ASN A 88 10.76 -10.71 -1.42
C ASN A 88 9.89 -11.15 -2.61
N TYR A 89 9.95 -12.45 -2.96
CA TYR A 89 9.17 -13.00 -4.07
C TYR A 89 7.66 -12.99 -3.78
N ILE A 90 7.24 -13.39 -2.57
CA ILE A 90 5.83 -13.34 -2.16
C ILE A 90 5.33 -11.91 -2.16
N ARG A 91 6.13 -10.96 -1.65
CA ARG A 91 5.78 -9.53 -1.63
C ARG A 91 5.53 -9.01 -3.04
N GLU A 92 6.42 -9.29 -3.99
CA GLU A 92 6.24 -8.94 -5.41
C GLU A 92 4.98 -9.58 -6.03
N LYS A 93 4.70 -10.86 -5.75
CA LYS A 93 3.52 -11.55 -6.26
C LYS A 93 2.21 -11.13 -5.63
N ILE A 94 2.24 -10.66 -4.39
CA ILE A 94 1.06 -10.10 -3.72
C ILE A 94 0.69 -8.75 -4.35
N TYR A 95 1.66 -7.88 -4.69
CA TYR A 95 1.40 -6.66 -5.45
C TYR A 95 0.72 -6.96 -6.81
N GLU A 96 1.07 -8.07 -7.48
CA GLU A 96 0.39 -8.50 -8.71
C GLU A 96 -1.05 -9.00 -8.47
N ILE A 97 -1.37 -9.48 -7.26
CA ILE A 97 -2.72 -9.90 -6.86
C ILE A 97 -3.58 -8.68 -6.45
N GLU A 98 -2.97 -7.54 -6.13
CA GLU A 98 -3.58 -6.40 -5.46
C GLU A 98 -4.47 -5.49 -6.32
N GLU A 99 -4.33 -5.44 -7.65
CA GLU A 99 -5.11 -4.49 -8.48
C GLU A 99 -6.64 -4.65 -8.35
N SER A 100 -7.11 -5.83 -7.96
CA SER A 100 -8.55 -6.15 -7.83
C SER A 100 -8.99 -6.54 -6.42
N PHE A 101 -8.09 -6.55 -5.44
CA PHE A 101 -8.38 -6.99 -4.06
C PHE A 101 -8.59 -5.78 -3.14
N GLN A 102 -9.69 -5.78 -2.37
CA GLN A 102 -10.14 -4.64 -1.56
C GLN A 102 -9.27 -4.31 -0.35
N TYR A 103 -8.38 -5.24 0.05
CA TYR A 103 -7.47 -5.06 1.18
C TYR A 103 -6.02 -4.97 0.70
N GLU A 104 -5.21 -4.18 1.39
CA GLU A 104 -3.76 -4.17 1.29
C GLU A 104 -3.25 -5.35 2.09
N VAL A 105 -2.40 -6.17 1.47
CA VAL A 105 -2.00 -7.45 2.05
C VAL A 105 -0.61 -7.30 2.64
N ASN A 106 -0.56 -7.26 3.96
CA ASN A 106 0.68 -7.16 4.70
C ASN A 106 1.22 -8.56 5.00
N PHE A 107 2.48 -8.81 4.64
CA PHE A 107 3.16 -10.07 4.91
C PHE A 107 4.24 -9.85 5.98
N ILE A 108 3.92 -10.27 7.21
CA ILE A 108 4.76 -10.05 8.40
C ILE A 108 5.46 -11.37 8.77
N THR A 109 6.78 -11.37 8.68
CA THR A 109 7.65 -12.51 9.03
C THR A 109 8.27 -12.39 10.42
N SER A 110 8.09 -11.25 11.11
CA SER A 110 8.77 -10.92 12.38
C SER A 110 8.33 -11.76 13.58
N ASP A 111 7.14 -12.36 13.54
CA ASP A 111 6.58 -13.16 14.65
C ASP A 111 6.97 -14.66 14.56
N SER A 112 7.75 -15.06 13.55
CA SER A 112 8.21 -16.45 13.40
C SER A 112 9.26 -16.80 14.45
N THR A 113 9.04 -17.89 15.20
CA THR A 113 10.08 -18.49 16.07
C THR A 113 11.03 -19.41 15.30
N ALA A 114 10.73 -19.67 14.03
CA ALA A 114 11.64 -20.31 13.11
C ALA A 114 12.65 -19.25 12.64
N SER A 115 13.94 -19.52 12.87
CA SER A 115 14.98 -18.54 12.56
C SER A 115 14.96 -18.22 11.06
N ASP A 116 15.04 -16.92 10.79
CA ASP A 116 15.16 -16.26 9.49
C ASP A 116 16.42 -16.66 8.68
N GLY A 117 17.23 -17.57 9.21
CA GLY A 117 18.54 -17.91 8.66
C GLY A 117 19.53 -16.75 8.71
N SER A 118 19.27 -15.71 9.52
CA SER A 118 20.22 -14.60 9.72
C SER A 118 21.39 -14.97 10.63
N GLU A 119 21.29 -16.07 11.37
CA GLU A 119 22.38 -16.63 12.17
C GLU A 119 22.89 -17.98 11.62
N PRO A 120 24.22 -18.22 11.62
CA PRO A 120 24.86 -19.38 10.98
C PRO A 120 24.42 -20.75 11.52
N ASN A 121 23.72 -20.79 12.65
CA ASN A 121 23.34 -22.00 13.38
C ASN A 121 21.83 -22.10 13.69
N SER A 122 20.99 -21.44 12.87
CA SER A 122 19.55 -21.67 12.85
C SER A 122 19.26 -23.18 12.69
N GLN A 123 18.85 -23.85 13.77
CA GLN A 123 18.54 -25.27 13.76
C GLN A 123 17.52 -25.57 12.66
N ALA A 124 17.91 -26.46 11.74
CA ALA A 124 16.94 -27.12 10.87
C ALA A 124 15.85 -27.77 11.73
N ASN A 125 14.63 -27.27 11.58
CA ASN A 125 13.38 -28.01 11.67
C ASN A 125 13.08 -28.83 12.91
N SER A 126 12.49 -28.13 13.88
CA SER A 126 11.40 -28.71 14.67
C SER A 126 10.11 -27.90 14.62
N ASN A 127 10.18 -26.62 14.20
CA ASN A 127 9.02 -25.73 14.17
C ASN A 127 8.59 -25.39 12.74
N PRO A 128 7.29 -25.45 12.43
CA PRO A 128 6.74 -24.92 11.19
C PRO A 128 7.05 -23.42 11.07
N LEU A 129 7.39 -23.01 9.86
CA LEU A 129 7.61 -21.62 9.48
C LEU A 129 6.26 -20.91 9.45
N GLU A 130 6.11 -19.81 10.15
CA GLU A 130 4.86 -19.05 10.20
C GLU A 130 5.11 -17.62 9.73
N ALA A 131 4.33 -17.17 8.75
CA ALA A 131 4.23 -15.77 8.35
C ALA A 131 2.79 -15.31 8.57
N LYS A 132 2.63 -14.12 9.13
CA LYS A 132 1.31 -13.53 9.36
C LYS A 132 0.93 -12.68 8.16
N ILE A 133 -0.17 -13.05 7.52
CA ILE A 133 -0.80 -12.24 6.49
C ILE A 133 -1.85 -11.39 7.19
N THR A 134 -1.60 -10.10 7.35
CA THR A 134 -2.61 -9.16 7.81
C THR A 134 -3.16 -8.39 6.65
N PHE A 135 -4.32 -7.79 6.87
CA PHE A 135 -5.03 -7.04 5.87
C PHE A 135 -5.28 -5.68 6.45
N ASP A 136 -4.82 -4.66 5.75
CA ASP A 136 -5.24 -3.30 6.02
C ASP A 136 -6.28 -2.93 4.97
N ASP A 137 -7.31 -2.22 5.39
CA ASP A 137 -8.32 -1.76 4.46
C ASP A 137 -7.71 -0.65 3.60
N LYS A 138 -7.67 -0.84 2.27
CA LYS A 138 -7.06 0.13 1.34
C LYS A 138 -7.68 1.52 1.40
N GLN A 139 -8.92 1.62 1.86
CA GLN A 139 -9.62 2.91 1.99
C GLN A 139 -9.30 3.61 3.30
N THR A 140 -9.03 2.87 4.37
CA THR A 140 -8.82 3.46 5.71
C THR A 140 -7.37 3.42 6.19
N GLY A 141 -6.52 2.60 5.58
CA GLY A 141 -5.14 2.33 6.02
C GLY A 141 -5.05 1.66 7.40
N ASN A 142 -6.18 1.21 7.95
CA ASN A 142 -6.24 0.57 9.26
C ASN A 142 -6.37 -0.96 9.12
N PRO A 143 -5.95 -1.73 10.14
CA PRO A 143 -6.17 -3.16 10.17
C PRO A 143 -7.64 -3.52 9.99
N VAL A 144 -7.91 -4.47 9.10
CA VAL A 144 -9.26 -4.96 8.80
C VAL A 144 -9.90 -5.51 10.07
N THR A 145 -11.15 -5.13 10.34
CA THR A 145 -11.94 -5.62 11.47
C THR A 145 -13.01 -6.64 11.07
N ASP A 146 -13.11 -6.97 9.78
CA ASP A 146 -14.00 -8.02 9.23
C ASP A 146 -13.75 -9.35 9.94
N ALA A 147 -14.77 -9.99 10.49
CA ALA A 147 -14.65 -11.27 11.19
C ALA A 147 -13.92 -12.35 10.37
N ASN A 148 -13.95 -12.26 9.04
CA ASN A 148 -13.33 -13.19 8.11
C ASN A 148 -11.82 -12.94 7.88
N PHE A 149 -11.34 -11.72 8.14
CA PHE A 149 -9.97 -11.27 7.81
C PHE A 149 -9.24 -10.59 8.97
N LYS A 150 -9.94 -10.22 10.06
CA LYS A 150 -9.42 -9.51 11.23
C LYS A 150 -8.29 -10.24 11.94
N ASP A 151 -8.34 -11.56 11.89
CA ASP A 151 -7.35 -12.42 12.53
C ASP A 151 -6.18 -12.71 11.57
N GLY A 152 -6.24 -12.15 10.35
CA GLY A 152 -5.31 -12.41 9.26
C GLY A 152 -5.34 -13.87 8.82
N PHE A 153 -4.32 -14.28 8.08
CA PHE A 153 -3.94 -15.68 7.98
C PHE A 153 -2.59 -15.92 8.62
N ILE A 154 -2.42 -17.12 9.17
CA ILE A 154 -1.10 -17.65 9.49
C ILE A 154 -0.73 -18.57 8.33
N LEU A 155 0.17 -18.10 7.46
CA LEU A 155 0.79 -18.95 6.45
C LEU A 155 1.85 -19.82 7.13
N LYS A 156 1.47 -21.06 7.40
CA LYS A 156 2.29 -22.11 7.96
C LYS A 156 2.95 -22.91 6.83
N ILE A 157 4.27 -22.86 6.71
CA ILE A 157 5.00 -23.76 5.83
C ILE A 157 5.38 -24.97 6.69
N GLU A 158 4.84 -26.15 6.33
CA GLU A 158 5.14 -27.39 7.04
C GLU A 158 6.66 -27.63 7.09
N ALA A 159 7.17 -27.88 8.30
CA ALA A 159 8.55 -28.29 8.47
C ALA A 159 8.75 -29.65 7.78
N ASN A 160 9.65 -29.73 6.80
CA ASN A 160 10.08 -31.01 6.27
C ASN A 160 11.16 -31.58 7.19
N ALA A 161 10.92 -32.70 7.85
CA ALA A 161 11.90 -33.34 8.72
C ALA A 161 13.26 -33.66 8.04
N ASN A 162 13.35 -33.53 6.71
CA ASN A 162 14.57 -33.73 5.90
C ASN A 162 15.29 -32.43 5.48
N TRP A 163 14.93 -31.23 5.96
CA TRP A 163 15.69 -30.01 5.60
C TRP A 163 17.08 -30.06 6.26
N ALA A 164 18.14 -30.20 5.45
CA ALA A 164 19.48 -29.86 5.89
C ALA A 164 19.66 -28.34 5.82
N VAL A 165 20.23 -27.70 6.85
CA VAL A 165 20.61 -26.27 6.77
C VAL A 165 21.42 -26.04 5.49
N THR A 166 20.98 -25.15 4.61
CA THR A 166 21.79 -24.72 3.46
C THR A 166 23.01 -24.02 4.03
N PRO A 167 24.20 -24.62 3.91
CA PRO A 167 25.36 -24.12 4.61
C PRO A 167 25.80 -22.79 4.00
N GLU A 168 26.39 -21.92 4.82
CA GLU A 168 27.06 -20.72 4.33
C GLU A 168 28.19 -21.09 3.35
N ALA A 169 28.48 -20.17 2.43
CA ALA A 169 29.72 -20.20 1.68
C ALA A 169 30.91 -20.18 2.66
N THR A 170 31.72 -21.23 2.59
CA THR A 170 32.92 -21.40 3.41
C THR A 170 34.10 -20.64 2.83
N GLU A 171 35.17 -20.45 3.61
CA GLU A 171 36.44 -19.91 3.11
C GLU A 171 36.93 -20.65 1.86
N GLU A 172 36.75 -21.98 1.83
CA GLU A 172 37.16 -22.82 0.70
C GLU A 172 36.30 -22.59 -0.55
N ASP A 173 35.01 -22.28 -0.38
CA ASP A 173 34.10 -21.97 -1.51
C ASP A 173 34.51 -20.65 -2.19
N TYR A 174 34.80 -19.61 -1.40
CA TYR A 174 35.31 -18.33 -1.90
C TYR A 174 36.69 -18.51 -2.53
N LYS A 175 37.59 -19.23 -1.85
CA LYS A 175 38.94 -19.53 -2.34
C LYS A 175 38.90 -20.25 -3.69
N LYS A 176 38.10 -21.31 -3.81
CA LYS A 176 37.97 -22.07 -5.06
C LYS A 176 37.56 -21.17 -6.23
N SER A 177 36.65 -20.23 -5.99
CA SER A 177 36.12 -19.31 -7.02
C SER A 177 37.10 -18.21 -7.38
N ILE A 178 37.78 -17.62 -6.40
CA ILE A 178 38.85 -16.64 -6.63
C ILE A 178 40.03 -17.31 -7.37
N ASN A 179 40.43 -18.52 -6.95
CA ASN A 179 41.57 -19.22 -7.54
C ASN A 179 41.34 -19.62 -9.01
N GLN A 180 40.08 -19.69 -9.48
CA GLN A 180 39.79 -19.90 -10.91
C GLN A 180 40.27 -18.74 -11.80
N LEU A 181 40.45 -17.53 -11.26
CA LEU A 181 41.05 -16.42 -12.00
C LEU A 181 42.49 -16.74 -12.45
N GLY A 182 43.19 -17.61 -11.71
CA GLY A 182 44.56 -18.03 -12.00
C GLY A 182 45.56 -16.89 -11.90
N THR A 183 46.58 -16.89 -12.76
CA THR A 183 47.54 -15.79 -12.83
C THR A 183 47.12 -14.78 -13.88
N ILE A 184 46.96 -13.52 -13.46
CA ILE A 184 46.67 -12.39 -14.34
C ILE A 184 47.94 -11.56 -14.49
N ASN A 185 48.22 -11.11 -15.71
CA ASN A 185 49.34 -10.21 -15.98
C ASN A 185 48.83 -8.77 -15.99
N VAL A 186 49.46 -7.90 -15.21
CA VAL A 186 49.16 -6.47 -15.18
C VAL A 186 50.39 -5.67 -15.55
N THR A 187 50.22 -4.65 -16.38
CA THR A 187 51.32 -3.83 -16.89
C THR A 187 51.42 -2.55 -16.06
N GLY A 188 52.61 -2.28 -15.50
CA GLY A 188 52.91 -1.02 -14.82
C GLY A 188 53.20 0.12 -15.80
N LYS A 189 53.30 1.35 -15.30
CA LYS A 189 53.48 2.56 -16.10
C LYS A 189 54.75 2.53 -16.96
N SER A 190 55.82 1.88 -16.48
CA SER A 190 57.07 1.77 -17.25
C SER A 190 57.03 0.69 -18.35
N GLY A 191 55.90 0.00 -18.53
CA GLY A 191 55.73 -1.10 -19.48
C GLY A 191 56.17 -2.47 -18.94
N ASN A 192 56.59 -2.55 -17.68
CA ASN A 192 56.89 -3.82 -17.03
C ASN A 192 55.61 -4.60 -16.76
N THR A 193 55.64 -5.91 -17.03
CA THR A 193 54.54 -6.83 -16.70
C THR A 193 54.81 -7.50 -15.36
N PHE A 194 53.80 -7.51 -14.50
CA PHE A 194 53.79 -8.12 -13.18
C PHE A 194 52.76 -9.24 -13.13
N ALA A 195 53.15 -10.37 -12.55
CA ALA A 195 52.26 -11.50 -12.36
C ALA A 195 51.49 -11.33 -11.06
N VAL A 196 50.17 -11.42 -11.16
CA VAL A 196 49.22 -11.33 -10.06
C VAL A 196 48.60 -12.72 -9.89
N ASN A 197 49.02 -13.46 -8.87
CA ASN A 197 48.62 -14.84 -8.70
C ASN A 197 47.37 -14.93 -7.81
N PHE A 198 46.21 -15.19 -8.43
CA PHE A 198 44.99 -15.54 -7.70
C PHE A 198 44.89 -17.04 -7.40
N GLY A 199 45.61 -17.89 -8.13
CA GLY A 199 45.51 -19.35 -8.08
C GLY A 199 45.89 -19.99 -6.75
N ASP A 200 46.67 -19.28 -5.92
CA ASP A 200 47.15 -19.75 -4.62
C ASP A 200 46.66 -18.87 -3.46
N LEU A 201 45.58 -18.10 -3.66
CA LEU A 201 45.08 -17.23 -2.60
C LEU A 201 44.52 -18.05 -1.44
N ASN A 202 44.78 -17.54 -0.25
CA ASN A 202 44.15 -18.03 0.96
C ASN A 202 43.07 -17.04 1.38
N VAL A 203 41.85 -17.53 1.53
CA VAL A 203 40.73 -16.77 2.10
C VAL A 203 40.63 -17.12 3.59
N THR A 204 40.41 -16.14 4.44
CA THR A 204 40.31 -16.32 5.89
C THR A 204 39.11 -15.53 6.41
N LYS A 205 38.32 -16.13 7.31
CA LYS A 205 37.21 -15.50 7.99
C LYS A 205 37.75 -14.73 9.20
N GLU A 206 37.69 -13.40 9.15
CA GLU A 206 38.14 -12.54 10.25
C GLU A 206 37.08 -12.44 11.36
N SER A 207 35.81 -12.50 11.00
CA SER A 207 34.66 -12.42 11.93
C SER A 207 33.43 -13.08 11.30
N GLN A 208 32.32 -13.14 12.06
CA GLN A 208 31.07 -13.78 11.63
C GLN A 208 30.59 -13.35 10.23
N TYR A 209 30.96 -12.14 9.79
CA TYR A 209 30.45 -11.53 8.55
C TYR A 209 31.54 -11.02 7.58
N ARG A 210 32.83 -11.30 7.83
CA ARG A 210 33.92 -10.71 7.03
C ARG A 210 34.98 -11.74 6.65
N TYR A 211 35.27 -11.79 5.36
CA TYR A 211 36.35 -12.59 4.78
C TYR A 211 37.42 -11.67 4.20
N THR A 212 38.67 -12.10 4.28
CA THR A 212 39.81 -11.44 3.65
C THR A 212 40.65 -12.41 2.86
N ALA A 213 41.27 -11.92 1.79
CA ALA A 213 42.30 -12.64 1.06
C ALA A 213 43.52 -11.73 0.83
N ASN A 214 44.72 -12.29 0.94
CA ASN A 214 45.96 -11.55 0.72
C ASN A 214 46.54 -11.91 -0.64
N LEU A 215 46.53 -10.96 -1.57
CA LEU A 215 47.08 -11.11 -2.90
C LEU A 215 48.48 -10.50 -2.97
N THR A 216 49.46 -11.29 -3.36
CA THR A 216 50.81 -10.79 -3.61
C THR A 216 51.03 -10.50 -5.08
N ILE A 217 51.51 -9.30 -5.39
CA ILE A 217 51.98 -8.94 -6.74
C ILE A 217 53.50 -9.02 -6.74
N ASP A 218 54.05 -9.89 -7.58
CA ASP A 218 55.49 -10.09 -7.65
C ASP A 218 56.15 -9.06 -8.58
N ALA A 219 56.97 -8.19 -7.99
CA ALA A 219 57.80 -7.24 -8.71
C ALA A 219 58.99 -7.87 -9.44
N ASN A 220 59.38 -9.10 -9.07
CA ASN A 220 60.58 -9.76 -9.57
C ASN A 220 61.82 -8.82 -9.55
N GLY A 221 62.00 -8.09 -8.44
CA GLY A 221 63.09 -7.15 -8.24
C GLY A 221 63.00 -5.80 -8.98
N LYS A 222 61.90 -5.53 -9.69
CA LYS A 222 61.68 -4.26 -10.41
C LYS A 222 60.98 -3.21 -9.54
N THR A 223 61.07 -1.94 -9.94
CA THR A 223 60.36 -0.81 -9.32
C THR A 223 59.43 -0.21 -10.37
N ASP A 224 58.13 -0.08 -10.06
CA ASP A 224 57.13 0.51 -10.94
C ASP A 224 55.87 0.92 -10.17
N THR A 225 54.95 1.57 -10.87
CA THR A 225 53.61 1.89 -10.38
C THR A 225 52.56 1.25 -11.28
N ILE A 226 51.53 0.66 -10.68
CA ILE A 226 50.41 0.06 -11.42
C ILE A 226 49.26 1.06 -11.38
N ASP A 227 48.69 1.36 -12.54
CA ASP A 227 47.48 2.16 -12.63
C ASP A 227 46.29 1.38 -12.03
N LEU A 228 45.67 1.95 -11.01
CA LEU A 228 44.67 1.27 -10.19
C LEU A 228 43.44 0.82 -11.00
N LEU A 229 42.98 1.65 -11.94
CA LEU A 229 41.83 1.34 -12.79
C LEU A 229 42.17 0.29 -13.85
N ASN A 230 43.36 0.35 -14.44
CA ASN A 230 43.83 -0.71 -15.34
C ASN A 230 43.93 -2.05 -14.62
N PHE A 231 44.33 -2.06 -13.34
CA PHE A 231 44.35 -3.28 -12.53
C PHE A 231 42.93 -3.86 -12.36
N VAL A 232 41.95 -3.03 -11.99
CA VAL A 232 40.54 -3.46 -11.87
C VAL A 232 40.02 -3.99 -13.21
N ASN A 233 40.19 -3.24 -14.30
CA ASN A 233 39.76 -3.65 -15.65
C ASN A 233 40.40 -4.98 -16.08
N ALA A 234 41.68 -5.19 -15.74
CA ALA A 234 42.37 -6.44 -16.02
C ALA A 234 41.76 -7.62 -15.26
N ILE A 235 41.35 -7.42 -14.00
CA ILE A 235 40.66 -8.46 -13.23
C ILE A 235 39.26 -8.69 -13.79
N GLU A 236 38.49 -7.63 -14.01
CA GLU A 236 37.11 -7.72 -14.54
C GLU A 236 37.04 -8.44 -15.87
N GLY A 237 38.01 -8.19 -16.77
CA GLY A 237 38.13 -8.94 -18.03
C GLY A 237 38.43 -10.44 -17.86
N GLN A 238 38.76 -10.89 -16.66
CA GLN A 238 39.01 -12.30 -16.32
C GLN A 238 37.95 -12.89 -15.38
N ILE A 239 37.04 -12.08 -14.82
CA ILE A 239 36.01 -12.51 -13.86
C ILE A 239 35.12 -13.61 -14.43
N SER A 240 34.89 -13.65 -15.75
CA SER A 240 34.13 -14.73 -16.41
C SER A 240 34.71 -16.14 -16.19
N LYS A 241 35.99 -16.24 -15.77
CA LYS A 241 36.63 -17.52 -15.41
C LYS A 241 36.29 -17.98 -13.99
N SER A 242 35.84 -17.08 -13.12
CA SER A 242 35.67 -17.32 -11.68
C SER A 242 34.54 -18.28 -11.30
N LYS A 243 33.67 -18.62 -12.27
CA LYS A 243 32.45 -19.39 -12.03
C LYS A 243 32.75 -20.80 -11.54
N THR A 244 32.29 -21.12 -10.34
CA THR A 244 32.27 -22.47 -9.78
C THR A 244 30.84 -23.01 -9.74
N GLU A 245 30.66 -24.19 -9.15
CA GLU A 245 29.35 -24.79 -8.92
C GLU A 245 28.47 -23.98 -7.92
N TYR A 246 29.06 -23.09 -7.10
CA TYR A 246 28.35 -22.34 -6.06
C TYR A 246 28.42 -20.82 -6.23
N LEU A 247 29.57 -20.29 -6.62
CA LEU A 247 29.83 -18.84 -6.64
C LEU A 247 30.46 -18.42 -7.96
N GLU A 248 30.21 -17.18 -8.35
CA GLU A 248 30.85 -16.49 -9.46
C GLU A 248 31.17 -15.08 -8.99
N ILE A 249 32.37 -14.59 -9.27
CA ILE A 249 32.69 -13.18 -8.99
C ILE A 249 31.79 -12.33 -9.89
N SER A 250 31.13 -11.32 -9.33
CA SER A 250 30.28 -10.41 -10.08
C SER A 250 31.06 -9.19 -10.57
N TYR A 251 31.77 -8.51 -9.66
CA TYR A 251 32.65 -7.39 -9.96
C TYR A 251 33.65 -7.19 -8.81
N VAL A 252 34.64 -6.32 -9.04
CA VAL A 252 35.61 -5.92 -8.02
C VAL A 252 35.55 -4.41 -7.85
N SER A 253 35.34 -3.94 -6.61
CA SER A 253 35.34 -2.50 -6.30
C SER A 253 36.52 -2.10 -5.42
N ILE A 254 36.94 -0.85 -5.54
CA ILE A 254 38.05 -0.30 -4.77
C ILE A 254 37.53 0.18 -3.41
N SER A 255 38.13 -0.29 -2.30
CA SER A 255 37.83 0.22 -0.95
C SER A 255 38.87 1.24 -0.47
N SER A 256 40.14 0.99 -0.77
CA SER A 256 41.30 1.82 -0.46
C SER A 256 42.46 1.45 -1.39
N GLU A 257 43.55 2.22 -1.38
CA GLU A 257 44.63 2.06 -2.37
C GLU A 257 45.23 0.64 -2.43
N ASN A 258 45.24 -0.11 -1.33
CA ASN A 258 45.79 -1.47 -1.28
C ASN A 258 44.74 -2.52 -0.87
N SER A 259 43.44 -2.21 -0.98
CA SER A 259 42.38 -3.14 -0.60
C SER A 259 41.11 -2.95 -1.42
N PHE A 260 40.56 -4.07 -1.90
CA PHE A 260 39.44 -4.14 -2.83
C PHE A 260 38.34 -5.04 -2.26
N TYR A 261 37.09 -4.83 -2.66
CA TYR A 261 36.00 -5.77 -2.39
C TYR A 261 35.73 -6.59 -3.63
N ILE A 262 35.77 -7.91 -3.47
CA ILE A 262 35.30 -8.86 -4.46
C ILE A 262 33.87 -9.23 -4.10
N SER A 263 32.95 -8.92 -5.00
CA SER A 263 31.54 -9.29 -4.87
C SER A 263 31.25 -10.59 -5.63
N PHE A 264 30.28 -11.36 -5.15
CA PHE A 264 29.96 -12.67 -5.70
C PHE A 264 28.46 -12.78 -5.97
N ASN A 265 28.12 -13.43 -7.09
CA ASN A 265 26.79 -13.92 -7.40
C ASN A 265 26.67 -15.41 -7.00
N GLN A 266 25.47 -15.80 -6.58
CA GLN A 266 25.13 -17.21 -6.37
C GLN A 266 24.93 -17.87 -7.73
N VAL A 267 25.69 -18.93 -8.01
CA VAL A 267 25.53 -19.75 -9.24
C VAL A 267 24.49 -20.84 -9.03
N SER A 268 24.43 -21.39 -7.82
CA SER A 268 23.42 -22.37 -7.42
C SER A 268 22.93 -22.06 -6.00
N ALA A 269 21.73 -22.52 -5.71
CA ALA A 269 21.06 -22.29 -4.44
C ALA A 269 21.64 -23.05 -3.23
N ASN A 270 22.77 -23.71 -3.42
CA ASN A 270 23.31 -24.68 -2.47
C ASN A 270 24.20 -24.08 -1.39
N LYS A 271 24.47 -22.78 -1.51
CA LYS A 271 25.26 -21.99 -0.57
C LYS A 271 24.65 -20.59 -0.49
N VAL A 272 24.53 -20.07 0.73
CA VAL A 272 24.18 -18.67 0.95
C VAL A 272 25.48 -17.84 0.97
N ILE A 273 25.49 -16.75 0.21
CA ILE A 273 26.56 -15.75 0.25
C ILE A 273 26.31 -14.83 1.43
N ASN A 274 27.19 -14.89 2.42
CA ASN A 274 27.28 -13.89 3.47
C ASN A 274 28.45 -12.96 3.16
N ASN A 275 28.14 -11.82 2.51
CA ASN A 275 29.01 -10.67 2.28
C ASN A 275 30.14 -10.82 1.23
N SER A 276 30.83 -9.71 0.96
CA SER A 276 31.96 -9.61 0.01
C SER A 276 33.29 -10.02 0.66
N VAL A 277 34.25 -10.48 -0.15
CA VAL A 277 35.63 -10.77 0.30
C VAL A 277 36.47 -9.51 0.14
N ASN A 278 37.14 -9.06 1.19
CA ASN A 278 38.11 -7.97 1.08
C ASN A 278 39.48 -8.53 0.64
N LEU A 279 39.88 -8.21 -0.57
CA LEU A 279 41.17 -8.55 -1.13
C LEU A 279 42.20 -7.46 -0.76
N GLN A 280 43.12 -7.79 0.15
CA GLN A 280 44.25 -6.94 0.50
C GLN A 280 45.43 -7.26 -0.43
N VAL A 281 46.00 -6.24 -1.04
CA VAL A 281 47.12 -6.40 -1.98
C VAL A 281 48.43 -6.06 -1.28
N ASN A 282 49.33 -7.05 -1.27
CA ASN A 282 50.69 -6.93 -0.79
C ASN A 282 51.65 -6.89 -1.99
N PHE A 283 52.58 -5.97 -1.97
CA PHE A 283 53.59 -5.84 -3.01
C PHE A 283 54.90 -6.50 -2.56
N SER A 284 55.51 -7.31 -3.42
CA SER A 284 56.94 -7.65 -3.25
C SER A 284 57.78 -6.48 -3.77
N GLY A 285 58.90 -6.16 -3.11
CA GLY A 285 59.79 -5.07 -3.57
C GLY A 285 59.16 -3.67 -3.54
N ASN A 286 59.57 -2.80 -4.48
CA ASN A 286 59.13 -1.40 -4.57
C ASN A 286 58.05 -1.22 -5.66
N LEU A 287 56.90 -1.85 -5.49
CA LEU A 287 55.70 -1.60 -6.30
C LEU A 287 54.67 -0.81 -5.51
N SER A 288 53.83 -0.04 -6.21
CA SER A 288 52.67 0.64 -5.61
C SER A 288 51.57 0.85 -6.64
N PHE A 289 50.35 1.09 -6.17
CA PHE A 289 49.28 1.61 -7.03
C PHE A 289 49.38 3.12 -7.18
N ALA A 290 48.92 3.62 -8.33
CA ALA A 290 48.70 5.05 -8.55
C ALA A 290 47.26 5.26 -9.03
N LYS A 291 46.60 6.26 -8.45
CA LYS A 291 45.35 6.82 -8.97
C LYS A 291 45.62 7.64 -10.23
N ARG A 292 44.60 7.77 -11.08
CA ARG A 292 44.62 8.71 -12.21
C ARG A 292 44.18 10.09 -11.76
N ASP A 293 44.59 11.10 -12.49
CA ASP A 293 43.96 12.41 -12.36
C ASP A 293 42.59 12.35 -13.01
N LEU A 294 41.55 12.75 -12.27
CA LEU A 294 40.18 12.75 -12.75
C LEU A 294 40.01 13.79 -13.85
N SER A 295 39.70 13.35 -15.08
CA SER A 295 39.41 14.27 -16.17
C SER A 295 37.94 14.65 -16.14
N ILE A 296 37.66 15.94 -15.95
CA ILE A 296 36.30 16.49 -15.99
C ILE A 296 36.32 17.74 -16.84
N THR A 297 35.46 17.74 -17.87
CA THR A 297 35.18 18.92 -18.68
C THR A 297 33.68 19.17 -18.65
N ILE A 298 33.27 20.38 -18.26
CA ILE A 298 31.88 20.82 -18.30
C ILE A 298 31.67 21.61 -19.59
N ASN A 299 30.72 21.16 -20.42
CA ASN A 299 30.53 21.69 -21.77
C ASN A 299 29.22 22.45 -21.96
N SER A 300 28.43 22.62 -20.92
CA SER A 300 27.22 23.43 -20.96
C SER A 300 27.06 24.23 -19.67
N ILE A 301 26.25 25.27 -19.77
CA ILE A 301 25.93 26.17 -18.68
C ILE A 301 24.50 25.83 -18.25
N PRO A 302 24.28 25.26 -17.06
CA PRO A 302 22.95 25.06 -16.52
C PRO A 302 22.26 26.41 -16.29
N GLU A 303 20.97 26.48 -16.63
CA GLU A 303 20.12 27.65 -16.38
C GLU A 303 18.88 27.24 -15.58
N ILE A 304 18.60 27.96 -14.50
CA ILE A 304 17.36 27.85 -13.73
C ILE A 304 16.55 29.12 -13.91
N VAL A 305 15.28 28.96 -14.27
CA VAL A 305 14.30 30.05 -14.28
C VAL A 305 13.55 30.01 -12.96
N THR A 306 13.70 31.07 -12.17
CA THR A 306 13.02 31.20 -10.86
C THR A 306 11.52 31.37 -11.03
N ASP A 307 10.76 31.08 -9.98
CA ASP A 307 9.36 31.45 -9.84
C ASP A 307 9.09 31.92 -8.40
N ASN A 308 7.88 32.41 -8.16
CA ASN A 308 7.41 32.88 -6.85
C ASN A 308 6.96 31.75 -5.91
N ARG A 309 7.16 30.47 -6.27
CA ARG A 309 6.62 29.32 -5.51
C ARG A 309 7.53 28.86 -4.37
N GLY A 310 8.82 29.14 -4.49
CA GLY A 310 9.82 28.66 -3.52
C GLY A 310 9.97 27.14 -3.50
N GLU A 311 9.75 26.49 -4.65
CA GLU A 311 9.99 25.05 -4.85
C GLU A 311 11.43 24.79 -5.30
N TYR A 312 11.92 23.57 -5.05
CA TYR A 312 13.22 23.13 -5.56
C TYR A 312 13.20 23.10 -7.10
N LYS A 313 14.28 23.57 -7.73
CA LYS A 313 14.48 23.43 -9.17
C LYS A 313 15.83 22.83 -9.49
N SER A 314 15.86 22.09 -10.58
CA SER A 314 17.06 21.46 -11.10
C SER A 314 17.38 21.97 -12.50
N ALA A 315 18.66 22.03 -12.84
CA ALA A 315 19.14 22.29 -14.19
C ALA A 315 20.23 21.31 -14.57
N GLU A 316 20.13 20.77 -15.78
CA GLU A 316 21.07 19.81 -16.31
C GLU A 316 22.25 20.48 -17.01
N PHE A 317 23.39 19.80 -16.96
CA PHE A 317 24.59 20.19 -17.68
C PHE A 317 25.43 18.99 -18.10
N ASN A 318 26.14 19.15 -19.22
CA ASN A 318 26.90 18.08 -19.84
C ASN A 318 28.29 17.99 -19.23
N ILE A 319 28.66 16.78 -18.82
CA ILE A 319 29.99 16.45 -18.30
C ILE A 319 30.66 15.43 -19.21
N SER A 320 31.89 15.73 -19.61
CA SER A 320 32.79 14.74 -20.19
C SER A 320 33.78 14.29 -19.13
N THR A 321 33.80 12.98 -18.86
CA THR A 321 34.73 12.35 -17.93
C THR A 321 35.07 10.92 -18.36
N ASP A 322 36.21 10.41 -17.89
CA ASP A 322 36.58 9.00 -17.98
C ASP A 322 36.11 8.15 -16.78
N ALA A 323 35.53 8.77 -15.75
CA ALA A 323 34.95 8.08 -14.61
C ALA A 323 33.51 7.58 -14.87
N GLU A 324 33.15 6.44 -14.27
CA GLU A 324 31.79 5.88 -14.37
C GLU A 324 30.77 6.60 -13.49
N SER A 325 31.21 7.09 -12.34
CA SER A 325 30.41 7.89 -11.42
C SER A 325 31.29 8.95 -10.81
N ILE A 326 30.71 10.13 -10.58
CA ILE A 326 31.37 11.27 -9.95
C ILE A 326 30.45 11.82 -8.86
N GLY A 327 30.99 11.95 -7.65
CA GLY A 327 30.39 12.76 -6.60
C GLY A 327 30.91 14.20 -6.67
N PHE A 328 30.01 15.18 -6.56
CA PHE A 328 30.35 16.60 -6.47
C PHE A 328 30.09 17.11 -5.06
N GLN A 329 31.03 17.89 -4.54
CA GLN A 329 30.85 18.66 -3.32
C GLN A 329 31.16 20.12 -3.61
N SER A 330 30.18 21.01 -3.43
CA SER A 330 30.39 22.46 -3.59
C SER A 330 31.36 22.95 -2.51
N THR A 331 32.44 23.61 -2.93
CA THR A 331 33.43 24.20 -2.02
C THR A 331 33.37 25.73 -2.02
N SER A 332 32.91 26.33 -3.11
CA SER A 332 32.74 27.78 -3.22
C SER A 332 31.60 28.09 -4.18
N ILE A 333 30.79 29.08 -3.84
CA ILE A 333 29.75 29.63 -4.69
C ILE A 333 29.96 31.15 -4.68
N VAL A 334 30.24 31.72 -5.83
CA VAL A 334 30.53 33.16 -5.98
C VAL A 334 29.61 33.73 -7.03
N GLU A 335 28.81 34.72 -6.65
CA GLU A 335 28.04 35.49 -7.61
C GLU A 335 28.98 36.39 -8.43
N THR A 336 28.89 36.35 -9.75
CA THR A 336 29.73 37.15 -10.65
C THR A 336 29.02 38.41 -11.16
N THR A 337 27.69 38.45 -11.11
CA THR A 337 26.84 39.54 -11.61
C THR A 337 26.51 40.64 -10.61
N SER A 338 26.84 40.46 -9.32
CA SER A 338 26.61 41.45 -8.24
C SER A 338 25.15 41.91 -8.05
N THR A 339 24.18 41.05 -8.33
CA THR A 339 22.76 41.26 -8.07
C THR A 339 22.44 41.25 -6.57
N GLY A 340 23.32 40.67 -5.74
CA GLY A 340 23.17 40.62 -4.28
C GLY A 340 22.49 39.35 -3.77
N ILE A 341 22.26 38.38 -4.66
CA ILE A 341 21.69 37.08 -4.32
C ILE A 341 22.78 36.22 -3.67
N LYS A 342 22.41 35.53 -2.59
CA LYS A 342 23.30 34.63 -1.87
C LYS A 342 22.73 33.22 -1.89
N ILE A 343 23.54 32.27 -2.36
CA ILE A 343 23.21 30.84 -2.37
C ILE A 343 24.22 30.15 -1.46
N ASP A 344 23.73 29.46 -0.44
CA ASP A 344 24.58 28.86 0.58
C ASP A 344 24.91 27.39 0.30
N TYR A 345 24.05 26.70 -0.46
CA TYR A 345 24.26 25.29 -0.76
C TYR A 345 23.65 24.89 -2.11
N ILE A 346 24.39 24.10 -2.87
CA ILE A 346 23.93 23.47 -4.11
C ILE A 346 24.30 22.00 -4.06
N SER A 347 23.35 21.13 -4.38
CA SER A 347 23.61 19.71 -4.64
C SER A 347 23.85 19.50 -6.14
N ALA A 348 24.82 18.65 -6.46
CA ALA A 348 25.07 18.22 -7.83
C ALA A 348 25.29 16.71 -7.90
N SER A 349 24.71 16.07 -8.90
CA SER A 349 24.79 14.62 -9.12
C SER A 349 25.08 14.30 -10.59
N TYR A 350 25.80 13.21 -10.85
CA TYR A 350 26.12 12.74 -12.20
C TYR A 350 25.99 11.22 -12.31
N TYR A 351 25.39 10.76 -13.40
CA TYR A 351 25.34 9.36 -13.81
C TYR A 351 25.76 9.21 -15.28
N LYS A 352 26.72 8.32 -15.55
CA LYS A 352 27.33 8.17 -16.89
C LYS A 352 26.38 7.66 -17.96
N GLU A 353 25.36 6.88 -17.60
CA GLU A 353 24.38 6.34 -18.57
C GLU A 353 23.67 7.47 -19.35
N ASP A 354 23.42 8.60 -18.70
CA ASP A 354 22.75 9.75 -19.31
C ASP A 354 23.73 10.83 -19.79
N GLY A 355 25.01 10.75 -19.41
CA GLY A 355 26.04 11.74 -19.74
C GLY A 355 25.75 13.16 -19.22
N ALA A 356 24.71 13.31 -18.41
CA ALA A 356 24.22 14.57 -17.85
C ALA A 356 24.44 14.58 -16.34
N ALA A 357 24.83 15.74 -15.84
CA ALA A 357 24.79 16.06 -14.42
C ALA A 357 23.66 17.04 -14.15
N SER A 358 23.15 17.05 -12.93
CA SER A 358 22.08 17.95 -12.51
C SER A 358 22.54 18.76 -11.30
N ILE A 359 22.28 20.06 -11.34
CA ILE A 359 22.41 20.98 -10.21
C ILE A 359 21.02 21.28 -9.68
N GLN A 360 20.80 21.10 -8.38
CA GLN A 360 19.55 21.43 -7.72
C GLN A 360 19.74 22.55 -6.71
N LEU A 361 18.82 23.52 -6.75
CA LEU A 361 18.76 24.64 -5.81
C LEU A 361 17.61 24.47 -4.83
N GLN A 362 17.83 24.94 -3.61
CA GLN A 362 16.81 24.95 -2.57
C GLN A 362 15.72 25.98 -2.90
N GLY A 363 14.49 25.65 -2.54
CA GLY A 363 13.33 26.49 -2.80
C GLY A 363 13.41 27.91 -2.23
N ASN A 364 13.95 28.06 -1.02
CA ASN A 364 14.13 29.38 -0.40
C ASN A 364 15.13 30.27 -1.15
N ASP A 365 16.21 29.69 -1.64
CA ASP A 365 17.22 30.42 -2.43
C ASP A 365 16.64 30.85 -3.78
N LEU A 366 15.77 30.02 -4.38
CA LEU A 366 15.06 30.35 -5.61
C LEU A 366 14.04 31.47 -5.40
N LEU A 367 13.27 31.44 -4.32
CA LEU A 367 12.34 32.52 -3.97
C LEU A 367 13.09 33.82 -3.67
N ASN A 368 14.21 33.76 -2.95
CA ASN A 368 15.06 34.91 -2.70
C ASN A 368 15.60 35.50 -4.01
N ALA A 369 16.12 34.65 -4.90
CA ALA A 369 16.59 35.05 -6.21
C ALA A 369 15.47 35.69 -7.05
N HIS A 370 14.28 35.09 -7.04
CA HIS A 370 13.11 35.61 -7.75
C HIS A 370 12.74 37.02 -7.28
N ASN A 371 12.73 37.25 -5.97
CA ASN A 371 12.36 38.53 -5.37
C ASN A 371 13.44 39.61 -5.52
N THR A 372 14.71 39.20 -5.68
CA THR A 372 15.85 40.12 -5.78
C THR A 372 16.11 40.57 -7.22
N LEU A 373 15.97 39.65 -8.18
CA LEU A 373 16.18 39.95 -9.60
C LEU A 373 15.11 40.91 -10.12
N LYS A 374 15.48 41.71 -11.13
CA LYS A 374 14.54 42.47 -11.94
C LYS A 374 14.06 41.65 -13.14
N ALA A 375 12.94 42.04 -13.72
CA ALA A 375 12.43 41.40 -14.93
C ALA A 375 13.48 41.41 -16.06
N GLY A 376 13.76 40.24 -16.63
CA GLY A 376 14.78 40.05 -17.66
C GLY A 376 16.23 40.03 -17.15
N GLU A 377 16.45 40.14 -15.83
CA GLU A 377 17.78 40.02 -15.23
C GLU A 377 18.16 38.55 -15.03
N THR A 378 19.44 38.26 -15.22
CA THR A 378 20.06 36.96 -14.97
C THR A 378 21.22 37.17 -14.03
N ALA A 379 21.22 36.45 -12.90
CA ALA A 379 22.39 36.29 -12.06
C ALA A 379 23.24 35.12 -12.56
N GLU A 380 24.56 35.27 -12.47
CA GLU A 380 25.52 34.22 -12.78
C GLU A 380 26.33 33.87 -11.54
N PHE A 381 26.51 32.57 -11.30
CA PHE A 381 27.27 32.05 -10.18
C PHE A 381 28.39 31.17 -10.70
N GLU A 382 29.63 31.47 -10.33
CA GLU A 382 30.73 30.52 -10.46
C GLU A 382 30.69 29.59 -9.25
N ILE A 383 30.39 28.32 -9.48
CA ILE A 383 30.41 27.28 -8.47
C ILE A 383 31.66 26.45 -8.67
N THR A 384 32.48 26.35 -7.63
CA THR A 384 33.63 25.45 -7.59
C THR A 384 33.24 24.19 -6.83
N PHE A 385 33.48 23.04 -7.45
CA PHE A 385 33.27 21.73 -6.86
C PHE A 385 34.60 21.00 -6.63
N THR A 386 34.63 20.21 -5.56
CA THR A 386 35.50 19.05 -5.49
C THR A 386 34.76 17.84 -6.07
N ALA A 387 35.26 17.35 -7.19
CA ALA A 387 34.77 16.15 -7.83
C ALA A 387 35.59 14.93 -7.40
N ARG A 388 34.89 13.84 -7.09
CA ARG A 388 35.47 12.60 -6.56
C ARG A 388 34.98 11.41 -7.36
N ALA A 389 35.89 10.52 -7.72
CA ALA A 389 35.58 9.25 -8.35
C ALA A 389 36.50 8.17 -7.79
N SER A 390 35.96 6.97 -7.58
CA SER A 390 36.77 5.85 -7.06
C SER A 390 37.88 5.49 -8.07
N GLY A 391 39.10 5.30 -7.57
CA GLY A 391 40.28 5.04 -8.41
C GLY A 391 40.97 6.29 -8.99
N TYR A 392 40.44 7.48 -8.73
CA TYR A 392 41.02 8.75 -9.17
C TYR A 392 41.48 9.63 -7.99
N ASN A 393 42.35 10.58 -8.27
CA ASN A 393 42.64 11.71 -7.39
C ASN A 393 41.45 12.68 -7.42
N ASP A 394 41.09 13.23 -6.25
CA ASP A 394 40.10 14.29 -6.15
C ASP A 394 40.49 15.49 -7.02
N LYS A 395 39.53 16.00 -7.81
CA LYS A 395 39.71 17.23 -8.58
C LYS A 395 38.96 18.37 -7.88
N THR A 396 39.70 19.26 -7.24
CA THR A 396 39.15 20.28 -6.32
C THR A 396 38.72 21.59 -6.99
N ASP A 397 39.01 21.75 -8.29
CA ASP A 397 38.87 22.99 -9.06
C ASP A 397 37.88 22.86 -10.23
N VAL A 398 36.88 21.99 -10.12
CA VAL A 398 35.86 21.83 -11.16
C VAL A 398 34.91 23.02 -11.08
N LYS A 399 34.99 23.92 -12.05
CA LYS A 399 34.16 25.13 -12.12
C LYS A 399 32.98 24.93 -13.05
N VAL A 400 31.80 25.33 -12.60
CA VAL A 400 30.60 25.50 -13.43
C VAL A 400 30.08 26.92 -13.28
N THR A 401 29.52 27.46 -14.35
CA THR A 401 28.71 28.67 -14.27
C THR A 401 27.26 28.25 -14.21
N LEU A 402 26.53 28.63 -13.15
CA LEU A 402 25.09 28.51 -13.08
C LEU A 402 24.45 29.84 -13.43
N LYS A 403 23.46 29.83 -14.33
CA LYS A 403 22.62 30.99 -14.63
C LYS A 403 21.30 30.88 -13.88
N ILE A 404 20.90 31.95 -13.21
CA ILE A 404 19.60 32.07 -12.56
C ILE A 404 18.89 33.26 -13.16
N ARG A 405 17.81 33.02 -13.90
CA ARG A 405 17.02 34.06 -14.56
C ARG A 405 15.73 34.30 -13.78
N LYS A 406 15.27 35.56 -13.72
CA LYS A 406 13.93 35.85 -13.22
C LYS A 406 12.89 35.28 -14.19
N GLY A 407 12.03 34.39 -13.71
CA GLY A 407 10.81 34.01 -14.44
C GLY A 407 9.76 35.11 -14.39
N ASP A 408 8.63 34.90 -15.07
CA ASP A 408 7.53 35.85 -15.00
C ASP A 408 6.92 35.89 -13.60
N ASP A 409 6.54 37.08 -13.13
CA ASP A 409 5.74 37.23 -11.92
C ASP A 409 4.31 36.80 -12.24
N LEU A 410 4.02 35.51 -12.08
CA LEU A 410 2.67 35.00 -12.23
C LEU A 410 1.89 35.30 -10.95
N PRO A 411 0.65 35.82 -11.07
CA PRO A 411 -0.14 36.17 -9.90
C PRO A 411 -0.51 34.91 -9.11
N ASP A 412 -0.53 35.03 -7.79
CA ASP A 412 -1.03 33.98 -6.91
C ASP A 412 -2.51 33.70 -7.21
N ILE A 413 -2.88 32.42 -7.15
CA ILE A 413 -4.26 31.96 -7.22
C ILE A 413 -4.94 32.38 -5.91
N THR A 414 -5.81 33.36 -6.03
CA THR A 414 -6.63 33.87 -4.93
C THR A 414 -7.78 32.91 -4.58
N LEU A 415 -8.35 33.04 -3.38
CA LEU A 415 -9.57 32.32 -3.00
C LEU A 415 -10.72 32.56 -4.00
N ASP A 416 -10.85 33.78 -4.52
CA ASP A 416 -11.86 34.14 -5.51
C ASP A 416 -11.65 33.43 -6.86
N GLU A 417 -10.42 33.36 -7.34
CA GLU A 417 -10.08 32.60 -8.55
C GLU A 417 -10.30 31.10 -8.35
N PHE A 418 -9.95 30.58 -7.18
CA PHE A 418 -10.19 29.19 -6.83
C PHE A 418 -11.69 28.85 -6.77
N ASN A 419 -12.51 29.70 -6.15
CA ASN A 419 -13.97 29.53 -6.13
C ASN A 419 -14.58 29.70 -7.53
N THR A 420 -14.02 30.56 -8.37
CA THR A 420 -14.42 30.69 -9.77
C THR A 420 -14.11 29.42 -10.55
N TRP A 421 -12.95 28.80 -10.30
CA TRP A 421 -12.60 27.52 -10.88
C TRP A 421 -13.52 26.38 -10.38
N LEU A 422 -13.85 26.33 -9.08
CA LEU A 422 -14.86 25.39 -8.56
C LEU A 422 -16.23 25.57 -9.24
N ASN A 423 -16.59 26.81 -9.58
CA ASN A 423 -17.81 27.11 -10.33
C ASN A 423 -17.77 26.60 -11.78
N THR A 424 -16.62 26.17 -12.31
CA THR A 424 -16.55 25.54 -13.66
C THR A 424 -16.81 24.03 -13.62
N ILE A 425 -16.82 23.42 -12.43
CA ILE A 425 -17.10 21.99 -12.26
C ILE A 425 -18.57 21.73 -12.62
N GLU A 426 -18.82 21.05 -13.73
CA GLU A 426 -20.16 20.69 -14.20
C GLU A 426 -20.42 19.20 -13.99
N VAL A 427 -21.34 18.87 -13.08
CA VAL A 427 -21.75 17.49 -12.79
C VAL A 427 -23.15 17.25 -13.34
N SER A 428 -23.24 16.40 -14.36
CA SER A 428 -24.50 16.08 -15.03
C SER A 428 -25.57 15.60 -14.05
N GLY A 429 -26.75 16.25 -14.07
CA GLY A 429 -27.90 15.88 -13.24
C GLY A 429 -27.91 16.51 -11.84
N PHE A 430 -27.00 17.43 -11.54
CA PHE A 430 -26.93 18.14 -10.26
C PHE A 430 -27.13 19.65 -10.46
N SER A 431 -27.82 20.30 -9.53
CA SER A 431 -27.63 21.73 -9.34
C SER A 431 -26.45 21.96 -8.39
N LYS A 432 -25.76 23.10 -8.50
CA LYS A 432 -24.56 23.36 -7.70
C LYS A 432 -24.59 24.72 -7.01
N SER A 433 -23.86 24.80 -5.90
CA SER A 433 -23.56 26.04 -5.17
C SER A 433 -22.12 25.98 -4.70
N VAL A 434 -21.33 27.02 -4.94
CA VAL A 434 -19.94 27.11 -4.47
C VAL A 434 -19.88 27.97 -3.22
N GLY A 435 -19.16 27.49 -2.21
CA GLY A 435 -18.77 28.22 -1.01
C GLY A 435 -17.25 28.39 -0.94
N SER A 436 -16.72 28.89 0.17
CA SER A 436 -15.28 29.07 0.36
C SER A 436 -14.55 27.73 0.27
N ALA A 437 -13.80 27.50 -0.82
CA ALA A 437 -13.13 26.23 -1.11
C ALA A 437 -14.04 25.00 -0.95
N SER A 438 -15.31 25.12 -1.34
CA SER A 438 -16.28 24.03 -1.24
C SER A 438 -17.32 24.07 -2.36
N LEU A 439 -17.79 22.89 -2.77
CA LEU A 439 -18.81 22.71 -3.79
C LEU A 439 -19.97 21.91 -3.19
N THR A 440 -21.17 22.46 -3.16
CA THR A 440 -22.39 21.73 -2.82
C THR A 440 -23.12 21.32 -4.09
N LEU A 441 -23.39 20.04 -4.26
CA LEU A 441 -24.15 19.45 -5.37
C LEU A 441 -25.50 18.95 -4.85
N THR A 442 -26.60 19.38 -5.44
CA THR A 442 -27.94 18.91 -5.09
C THR A 442 -28.46 17.97 -6.18
N ALA A 443 -28.72 16.72 -5.80
CA ALA A 443 -29.16 15.63 -6.67
C ALA A 443 -30.68 15.43 -6.62
N SER A 444 -31.25 14.81 -7.65
CA SER A 444 -32.60 14.26 -7.57
C SER A 444 -32.70 13.12 -6.54
N ALA A 445 -33.90 12.87 -6.02
CA ALA A 445 -34.13 11.88 -4.95
C ALA A 445 -33.82 10.41 -5.33
N ASP A 446 -33.65 10.12 -6.61
CA ASP A 446 -33.38 8.81 -7.19
C ASP A 446 -31.89 8.57 -7.53
N THR A 447 -31.02 9.58 -7.38
CA THR A 447 -29.59 9.46 -7.71
C THR A 447 -28.85 8.66 -6.64
N THR A 448 -28.32 7.47 -6.93
CA THR A 448 -27.56 6.69 -5.94
C THR A 448 -26.19 7.30 -5.60
N PRO A 449 -25.60 7.02 -4.41
CA PRO A 449 -24.25 7.49 -4.06
C PRO A 449 -23.16 7.10 -5.07
N ASP A 450 -23.23 5.87 -5.61
CA ASP A 450 -22.27 5.40 -6.63
C ASP A 450 -22.42 6.18 -7.94
N THR A 451 -23.66 6.46 -8.35
CA THR A 451 -23.94 7.28 -9.53
C THR A 451 -23.43 8.70 -9.33
N ALA A 452 -23.66 9.29 -8.15
CA ALA A 452 -23.15 10.61 -7.81
C ALA A 452 -21.62 10.65 -7.82
N LEU A 453 -20.96 9.70 -7.16
CA LEU A 453 -19.50 9.63 -7.11
C LEU A 453 -18.88 9.45 -8.49
N ASN A 454 -19.45 8.59 -9.34
CA ASN A 454 -18.96 8.39 -10.71
C ASN A 454 -19.13 9.65 -11.57
N ASN A 455 -20.29 10.32 -11.48
CA ASN A 455 -20.52 11.57 -12.21
C ASN A 455 -19.56 12.68 -11.75
N ILE A 456 -19.27 12.77 -10.45
CA ILE A 456 -18.29 13.71 -9.88
C ILE A 456 -16.88 13.37 -10.39
N LYS A 457 -16.46 12.11 -10.34
CA LYS A 457 -15.17 11.66 -10.87
C LYS A 457 -15.03 12.01 -12.35
N GLU A 458 -16.04 11.74 -13.15
CA GLU A 458 -16.04 12.09 -14.58
C GLU A 458 -15.97 13.60 -14.81
N ALA A 459 -16.69 14.40 -14.03
CA ALA A 459 -16.63 15.86 -14.12
C ALA A 459 -15.23 16.36 -13.80
N LEU A 460 -14.63 15.91 -12.70
CA LEU A 460 -13.27 16.25 -12.27
C LEU A 460 -12.21 15.88 -13.32
N LYS A 461 -12.33 14.71 -13.97
CA LYS A 461 -11.42 14.30 -15.06
C LYS A 461 -11.54 15.16 -16.32
N LYS A 462 -12.69 15.80 -16.55
CA LYS A 462 -12.96 16.63 -17.74
C LYS A 462 -12.59 18.11 -17.54
N LEU A 463 -12.25 18.54 -16.32
CA LEU A 463 -11.87 19.93 -16.07
C LEU A 463 -10.56 20.32 -16.75
N SER A 464 -10.52 21.57 -17.19
CA SER A 464 -9.32 22.17 -17.77
C SER A 464 -8.26 22.36 -16.67
N LYS A 465 -7.07 21.81 -16.91
CA LYS A 465 -5.86 21.98 -16.10
C LYS A 465 -5.16 23.30 -16.46
N ASP A 466 -5.85 24.44 -16.29
CA ASP A 466 -5.31 25.77 -16.60
C ASP A 466 -4.39 26.27 -15.48
N LYS A 467 -4.85 27.13 -14.57
CA LYS A 467 -4.05 27.56 -13.40
C LYS A 467 -4.03 26.55 -12.25
N ILE A 468 -4.98 25.64 -12.22
CA ILE A 468 -5.21 24.68 -11.13
C ILE A 468 -5.22 23.28 -11.73
N VAL A 469 -4.45 22.37 -11.13
CA VAL A 469 -4.27 20.99 -11.56
C VAL A 469 -4.81 20.07 -10.46
N ILE A 470 -5.64 19.10 -10.85
CA ILE A 470 -5.98 17.97 -9.99
C ILE A 470 -5.24 16.77 -10.55
N ASP A 471 -4.48 16.10 -9.69
CA ASP A 471 -3.81 14.86 -10.05
C ASP A 471 -4.81 13.70 -10.19
N ASP A 472 -4.48 12.70 -11.00
CA ASP A 472 -5.39 11.58 -11.28
C ASP A 472 -5.55 10.64 -10.06
N TYR A 473 -4.56 10.60 -9.17
CA TYR A 473 -4.61 9.82 -7.93
C TYR A 473 -5.73 10.39 -7.03
N SER A 474 -5.73 11.68 -6.78
CA SER A 474 -6.74 12.40 -6.01
C SER A 474 -8.16 12.19 -6.53
N ILE A 475 -8.36 12.12 -7.85
CA ILE A 475 -9.66 11.81 -8.44
C ILE A 475 -10.05 10.33 -8.28
N ASN A 476 -9.09 9.41 -8.44
CA ASN A 476 -9.38 7.98 -8.35
C ASN A 476 -9.68 7.55 -6.89
N TYR A 477 -9.07 8.21 -5.91
CA TYR A 477 -9.24 7.97 -4.48
C TYR A 477 -10.49 8.61 -3.87
N LEU A 478 -11.29 9.36 -4.64
CA LEU A 478 -12.52 9.94 -4.10
C LEU A 478 -13.45 8.86 -3.56
N SER A 479 -13.77 9.01 -2.28
CA SER A 479 -14.69 8.19 -1.50
C SER A 479 -15.50 9.09 -0.58
N TRP A 480 -16.60 8.57 -0.03
CA TRP A 480 -17.41 9.29 0.94
C TRP A 480 -16.71 9.31 2.29
N SER A 481 -16.34 10.49 2.80
CA SER A 481 -15.78 10.63 4.14
C SER A 481 -16.84 10.48 5.24
N THR A 482 -18.12 10.70 4.90
CA THR A 482 -19.28 10.41 5.75
C THR A 482 -20.36 9.73 4.92
N PHE A 483 -20.82 8.55 5.35
CA PHE A 483 -21.92 7.87 4.69
C PHE A 483 -23.20 8.72 4.76
N PRO A 484 -23.96 8.83 3.66
CA PRO A 484 -25.19 9.62 3.65
C PRO A 484 -26.21 9.04 4.65
N THR A 485 -26.58 9.79 5.69
CA THR A 485 -27.60 9.39 6.71
C THR A 485 -29.03 9.55 6.19
N GLY A 486 -30.12 9.35 6.96
CA GLY A 486 -31.51 9.44 6.45
C GLY A 486 -31.93 10.72 5.69
N ASN A 487 -31.13 11.80 5.75
CA ASN A 487 -31.27 13.04 4.93
C ASN A 487 -30.22 13.18 3.81
N LYS A 488 -29.33 12.19 3.70
CA LYS A 488 -28.28 11.89 2.73
C LYS A 488 -27.39 13.05 2.26
N ASP A 489 -26.94 13.89 3.20
CA ASP A 489 -25.76 14.74 3.02
C ASP A 489 -24.50 13.85 3.05
N GLY A 490 -23.72 13.85 1.96
CA GLY A 490 -22.46 13.12 1.86
C GLY A 490 -21.30 14.08 1.56
N ILE A 491 -20.12 13.80 2.11
CA ILE A 491 -18.93 14.64 1.94
C ILE A 491 -17.87 13.84 1.18
N ILE A 492 -17.29 14.44 0.15
CA ILE A 492 -16.15 13.94 -0.61
C ILE A 492 -15.05 14.98 -0.48
N ASN A 493 -13.88 14.58 -0.01
CA ASN A 493 -12.71 15.45 0.01
C ASN A 493 -11.88 15.20 -1.23
N VAL A 494 -11.50 16.28 -1.90
CA VAL A 494 -10.52 16.25 -2.97
C VAL A 494 -9.23 16.77 -2.38
N TYR A 495 -8.26 15.87 -2.23
CA TYR A 495 -6.93 16.17 -1.72
C TYR A 495 -5.99 16.56 -2.86
N SER A 496 -4.86 17.20 -2.52
CA SER A 496 -3.73 17.45 -3.42
C SER A 496 -4.09 18.17 -4.72
N ILE A 497 -4.73 19.33 -4.60
CA ILE A 497 -4.86 20.24 -5.73
C ILE A 497 -3.56 21.02 -5.84
N GLU A 498 -2.94 20.92 -6.99
CA GLU A 498 -1.69 21.61 -7.29
C GLU A 498 -1.96 22.86 -8.12
N ALA A 499 -1.13 23.88 -7.95
CA ALA A 499 -1.10 24.98 -8.90
C ALA A 499 -0.39 24.53 -10.18
N ALA A 500 -0.85 25.00 -11.33
CA ALA A 500 -0.13 24.74 -12.58
C ALA A 500 1.24 25.40 -12.57
N GLU A 501 2.13 24.93 -13.47
CA GLU A 501 3.51 25.40 -13.53
C GLU A 501 3.60 26.94 -13.54
N GLY A 502 4.36 27.47 -12.57
CA GLY A 502 4.59 28.90 -12.41
C GLY A 502 3.55 29.66 -11.58
N TYR A 503 2.39 29.08 -11.24
CA TYR A 503 1.42 29.71 -10.33
C TYR A 503 1.62 29.24 -8.89
N ALA A 504 1.34 30.10 -7.91
CA ALA A 504 1.30 29.75 -6.49
C ALA A 504 -0.11 29.89 -5.94
N PHE A 505 -0.48 29.12 -4.91
CA PHE A 505 -1.67 29.43 -4.12
C PHE A 505 -1.37 30.58 -3.16
N SER A 506 -2.31 31.52 -3.03
CA SER A 506 -2.27 32.52 -1.98
C SER A 506 -2.23 31.88 -0.58
N ASP A 507 -1.71 32.59 0.42
CA ASP A 507 -1.60 32.11 1.81
C ASP A 507 -2.92 31.56 2.39
N GLU A 508 -4.06 32.05 1.93
CA GLU A 508 -5.40 31.61 2.36
C GLU A 508 -5.76 30.20 1.87
N LEU A 509 -5.16 29.76 0.77
CA LEU A 509 -5.34 28.45 0.15
C LEU A 509 -4.14 27.52 0.38
N ASN A 510 -2.97 28.09 0.66
CA ASN A 510 -1.70 27.37 0.71
C ASN A 510 -1.57 26.54 1.99
N ASN A 511 -1.60 25.21 1.84
CA ASN A 511 -1.34 24.26 2.90
C ASN A 511 -0.05 23.46 2.63
N GLY A 512 1.05 24.16 2.32
CA GLY A 512 2.34 23.52 2.03
C GLY A 512 2.52 23.16 0.56
N GLY A 513 2.13 24.07 -0.35
CA GLY A 513 2.28 23.95 -1.80
C GLY A 513 1.04 23.43 -2.54
N TYR A 514 0.03 22.98 -1.81
CA TYR A 514 -1.23 22.44 -2.36
C TYR A 514 -2.45 23.05 -1.65
N ALA A 515 -3.59 22.96 -2.32
CA ALA A 515 -4.90 23.31 -1.77
C ALA A 515 -5.80 22.06 -1.69
N ASN A 516 -6.84 22.13 -0.85
CA ASN A 516 -7.86 21.08 -0.72
C ASN A 516 -9.25 21.71 -0.86
N PHE A 517 -10.22 20.95 -1.36
CA PHE A 517 -11.62 21.37 -1.32
C PHE A 517 -12.57 20.21 -1.02
N THR A 518 -13.76 20.58 -0.56
CA THR A 518 -14.79 19.62 -0.18
C THR A 518 -15.98 19.70 -1.12
N ILE A 519 -16.45 18.55 -1.59
CA ILE A 519 -17.71 18.39 -2.31
C ILE A 519 -18.76 17.82 -1.36
N THR A 520 -19.82 18.57 -1.09
CA THR A 520 -20.98 18.11 -0.33
C THR A 520 -22.11 17.76 -1.29
N VAL A 521 -22.63 16.54 -1.24
CA VAL A 521 -23.78 16.12 -2.05
C VAL A 521 -25.03 16.06 -1.18
N LYS A 522 -26.11 16.70 -1.62
CA LYS A 522 -27.40 16.81 -0.92
C LYS A 522 -28.55 16.37 -1.80
N ALA A 523 -29.65 15.96 -1.19
CA ALA A 523 -30.88 15.67 -1.90
C ALA A 523 -31.73 16.93 -2.17
N ALA A 524 -32.41 16.99 -3.32
CA ALA A 524 -33.40 18.03 -3.60
C ALA A 524 -34.67 17.89 -2.74
N SER A 525 -34.99 16.70 -2.24
CA SER A 525 -36.10 16.39 -1.32
C SER A 525 -35.76 15.19 -0.44
N SER A 526 -36.47 14.97 0.67
CA SER A 526 -36.31 13.77 1.51
C SER A 526 -36.43 12.50 0.65
N TRP A 527 -35.43 11.63 0.68
CA TRP A 527 -35.43 10.40 -0.10
C TRP A 527 -36.48 9.40 0.42
N PRO A 528 -37.05 8.56 -0.45
CA PRO A 528 -37.90 7.45 0.01
C PRO A 528 -37.09 6.46 0.86
N LEU A 529 -37.66 5.99 1.97
CA LEU A 529 -37.08 4.95 2.84
C LEU A 529 -36.93 3.63 2.08
N ASN A 530 -35.86 2.87 2.34
CA ASN A 530 -35.60 1.59 1.66
C ASN A 530 -36.15 0.39 2.43
N ILE A 531 -36.50 0.57 3.70
CA ILE A 531 -37.18 -0.41 4.54
C ILE A 531 -38.63 -0.02 4.82
N SER A 532 -39.48 -1.01 5.05
CA SER A 532 -40.89 -0.80 5.45
C SER A 532 -41.39 -1.95 6.33
N ILE A 533 -42.45 -1.74 7.09
CA ILE A 533 -43.14 -2.85 7.79
C ILE A 533 -44.05 -3.57 6.81
N GLU A 534 -43.92 -4.89 6.76
CA GLU A 534 -44.79 -5.77 5.98
C GLU A 534 -45.88 -6.37 6.88
N GLY A 535 -47.13 -6.36 6.40
CA GLY A 535 -48.25 -6.94 7.13
C GLY A 535 -48.66 -6.12 8.35
N ALA A 536 -48.95 -6.79 9.46
CA ALA A 536 -49.46 -6.18 10.68
C ALA A 536 -48.41 -5.23 11.30
N GLY A 537 -48.84 -4.01 11.60
CA GLY A 537 -47.99 -2.94 12.14
C GLY A 537 -47.54 -1.90 11.12
N SER A 538 -47.92 -2.05 9.85
CA SER A 538 -47.56 -1.12 8.76
C SER A 538 -48.27 0.23 8.78
N SER A 539 -49.42 0.32 9.45
CA SER A 539 -50.21 1.55 9.53
C SER A 539 -51.14 1.54 10.75
N SER A 540 -51.70 2.70 11.10
CA SER A 540 -52.70 2.81 12.17
C SER A 540 -54.00 2.05 11.86
N SER A 541 -54.33 1.86 10.58
CA SER A 541 -55.45 1.03 10.11
C SER A 541 -55.17 -0.47 10.07
N ASN A 542 -53.90 -0.87 10.11
CA ASN A 542 -53.46 -2.27 10.16
C ASN A 542 -52.40 -2.47 11.25
N PRO A 543 -52.73 -2.22 12.53
CA PRO A 543 -51.76 -2.25 13.62
C PRO A 543 -51.42 -3.68 14.05
N LEU A 544 -50.24 -3.85 14.62
CA LEU A 544 -49.81 -5.09 15.27
C LEU A 544 -50.50 -5.23 16.63
N THR A 545 -51.32 -6.27 16.81
CA THR A 545 -52.05 -6.48 18.07
C THR A 545 -51.12 -7.01 19.17
N VAL A 546 -51.16 -6.35 20.33
CA VAL A 546 -50.43 -6.71 21.54
C VAL A 546 -51.44 -6.89 22.67
N ASN A 547 -51.69 -8.14 23.06
CA ASN A 547 -52.61 -8.47 24.15
C ASN A 547 -51.90 -8.37 25.49
N LEU A 548 -52.54 -7.68 26.44
CA LEU A 548 -51.97 -7.38 27.75
C LEU A 548 -52.50 -8.29 28.89
N GLY A 549 -53.53 -9.14 28.71
CA GLY A 549 -54.07 -10.05 29.75
C GLY A 549 -54.10 -11.52 29.32
N ASP A 550 -53.69 -12.50 30.15
CA ASP A 550 -54.41 -13.17 31.26
C ASP A 550 -53.47 -13.72 32.37
N GLY A 551 -52.24 -13.19 32.46
CA GLY A 551 -51.20 -13.68 33.38
C GLY A 551 -50.19 -14.61 32.73
N THR A 552 -50.45 -15.05 31.50
CA THR A 552 -49.45 -15.63 30.57
C THR A 552 -49.20 -14.64 29.44
N VAL A 553 -48.51 -13.54 29.77
CA VAL A 553 -48.10 -12.54 28.77
C VAL A 553 -47.19 -13.26 27.76
N ASN A 554 -47.59 -13.31 26.48
CA ASN A 554 -46.64 -13.58 25.42
C ASN A 554 -45.56 -12.48 25.52
N THR A 555 -44.37 -12.86 25.99
CA THR A 555 -43.29 -11.90 26.27
C THR A 555 -42.73 -11.25 25.00
N GLN A 556 -43.17 -11.73 23.83
CA GLN A 556 -42.65 -11.40 22.52
C GLN A 556 -43.78 -11.33 21.48
N VAL A 557 -43.79 -10.26 20.68
CA VAL A 557 -44.71 -10.11 19.53
C VAL A 557 -43.88 -9.87 18.27
N SER A 558 -43.97 -10.76 17.29
CA SER A 558 -43.20 -10.66 16.04
C SER A 558 -43.84 -9.70 15.04
N TYR A 559 -43.00 -9.00 14.27
CA TYR A 559 -43.37 -8.21 13.11
C TYR A 559 -42.41 -8.50 11.96
N THR A 560 -42.70 -7.99 10.76
CA THR A 560 -41.86 -8.22 9.58
C THR A 560 -41.39 -6.89 9.01
N ILE A 561 -40.08 -6.77 8.79
CA ILE A 561 -39.48 -5.66 8.06
C ILE A 561 -39.19 -6.16 6.65
N LYS A 562 -39.75 -5.49 5.65
CA LYS A 562 -39.36 -5.66 4.25
C LYS A 562 -38.08 -4.85 4.02
N TYR A 563 -37.02 -5.57 3.69
CA TYR A 563 -35.72 -5.02 3.36
C TYR A 563 -35.55 -4.87 1.84
N PRO A 564 -34.64 -4.00 1.38
CA PRO A 564 -34.25 -3.95 -0.02
C PRO A 564 -33.58 -5.27 -0.45
N GLU A 565 -33.62 -5.56 -1.76
CA GLU A 565 -33.03 -6.77 -2.33
C GLU A 565 -31.52 -6.83 -2.01
N ASN A 566 -31.04 -7.98 -1.53
CA ASN A 566 -29.67 -8.24 -1.05
C ASN A 566 -29.27 -7.62 0.30
N ALA A 567 -30.16 -6.96 1.04
CA ALA A 567 -29.86 -6.58 2.40
C ALA A 567 -29.85 -7.80 3.34
N GLN A 568 -28.83 -7.90 4.20
CA GLN A 568 -28.82 -8.87 5.29
C GLN A 568 -29.76 -8.39 6.41
N GLN A 569 -30.42 -9.35 7.07
CA GLN A 569 -31.34 -9.05 8.18
C GLN A 569 -30.65 -8.23 9.28
N ALA A 570 -31.41 -7.34 9.92
CA ALA A 570 -30.90 -6.45 10.94
C ALA A 570 -30.25 -7.18 12.12
N TYR A 571 -29.10 -6.66 12.58
CA TYR A 571 -28.37 -7.18 13.74
C TYR A 571 -28.72 -6.45 15.04
N ASN A 572 -29.31 -5.26 14.93
CA ASN A 572 -29.76 -4.46 16.05
C ASN A 572 -30.96 -3.60 15.64
N ILE A 573 -32.06 -3.69 16.39
CA ILE A 573 -33.23 -2.84 16.24
C ILE A 573 -33.46 -2.14 17.57
N SER A 574 -33.39 -0.82 17.59
CA SER A 574 -33.79 -0.06 18.77
C SER A 574 -35.25 0.37 18.68
N VAL A 575 -35.95 0.39 19.81
CA VAL A 575 -37.38 0.69 19.89
C VAL A 575 -37.61 1.90 20.77
N SER A 576 -38.21 2.95 20.22
CA SER A 576 -38.56 4.15 20.98
C SER A 576 -39.64 3.88 22.03
N SER A 577 -39.85 4.85 22.92
CA SER A 577 -41.08 4.93 23.71
C SER A 577 -42.32 5.06 22.81
N LEU A 578 -43.50 4.79 23.38
CA LEU A 578 -44.78 4.92 22.68
C LEU A 578 -44.98 6.37 22.24
N LYS A 579 -45.28 6.56 20.96
CA LYS A 579 -45.69 7.83 20.36
C LYS A 579 -47.15 7.76 19.97
N GLN A 580 -47.76 8.93 19.82
CA GLN A 580 -49.11 9.06 19.32
C GLN A 580 -49.19 8.53 17.88
N ALA A 581 -50.12 7.62 17.60
CA ALA A 581 -50.41 7.19 16.24
C ALA A 581 -51.13 8.29 15.46
N ASP A 582 -50.81 8.42 14.17
CA ASP A 582 -51.34 9.50 13.34
C ASP A 582 -52.87 9.49 13.32
N SER A 583 -53.48 10.65 13.56
CA SER A 583 -54.94 10.85 13.62
C SER A 583 -55.67 10.12 14.77
N ILE A 584 -54.96 9.60 15.78
CA ILE A 584 -55.54 8.93 16.95
C ILE A 584 -55.22 9.75 18.21
N THR A 585 -56.23 10.07 19.02
CA THR A 585 -56.03 10.79 20.30
C THR A 585 -55.61 9.81 21.39
N ASP A 586 -54.62 10.19 22.20
CA ASP A 586 -54.18 9.35 23.30
C ASP A 586 -55.17 9.36 24.48
N SER A 587 -56.07 8.37 24.53
CA SER A 587 -57.10 8.27 25.56
C SER A 587 -56.66 7.49 26.81
N TRP A 588 -55.61 6.68 26.72
CA TRP A 588 -55.04 5.96 27.88
C TRP A 588 -53.86 6.71 28.51
N GLY A 589 -53.34 7.76 27.88
CA GLY A 589 -52.27 8.60 28.44
C GLY A 589 -50.90 7.91 28.49
N LEU A 590 -50.60 7.03 27.52
CA LEU A 590 -49.37 6.24 27.51
C LEU A 590 -48.27 6.80 26.59
N VAL A 591 -48.49 7.91 25.88
CA VAL A 591 -47.43 8.55 25.10
C VAL A 591 -46.22 8.87 26.00
N GLY A 592 -45.02 8.48 25.55
CA GLY A 592 -43.77 8.60 26.29
C GLY A 592 -43.41 7.39 27.15
N ASN A 593 -44.33 6.45 27.39
CA ASN A 593 -44.03 5.24 28.17
C ASN A 593 -43.20 4.24 27.36
N GLN A 594 -42.22 3.61 28.04
CA GLN A 594 -41.41 2.52 27.50
C GLN A 594 -42.09 1.18 27.80
N LEU A 595 -42.89 0.69 26.85
CA LEU A 595 -43.58 -0.60 27.00
C LEU A 595 -42.74 -1.80 26.53
N PHE A 596 -41.82 -1.56 25.61
CA PHE A 596 -41.00 -2.59 24.98
C PHE A 596 -39.52 -2.42 25.35
N ASN A 597 -38.76 -3.53 25.35
CA ASN A 597 -37.31 -3.44 25.45
C ASN A 597 -36.74 -2.60 24.32
N GLN A 598 -35.79 -1.75 24.70
CA GLN A 598 -35.19 -0.75 23.82
C GLN A 598 -34.30 -1.38 22.74
N TYR A 599 -33.84 -2.62 22.91
CA TYR A 599 -32.91 -3.28 22.00
C TYR A 599 -33.40 -4.70 21.73
N ASN A 600 -33.67 -5.00 20.46
CA ASN A 600 -34.06 -6.32 20.01
C ASN A 600 -33.06 -6.79 18.94
N SER A 601 -32.60 -8.03 19.05
CA SER A 601 -31.71 -8.67 18.07
C SER A 601 -32.46 -9.31 16.89
N SER A 602 -33.78 -9.17 16.85
CA SER A 602 -34.66 -9.68 15.80
C SER A 602 -35.93 -8.82 15.69
N ALA A 603 -36.73 -9.04 14.65
CA ALA A 603 -38.01 -8.33 14.41
C ALA A 603 -39.11 -8.78 15.37
N VAL A 604 -38.86 -8.61 16.67
CA VAL A 604 -39.72 -8.98 17.78
C VAL A 604 -39.78 -7.81 18.76
N LEU A 605 -40.97 -7.46 19.21
CA LEU A 605 -41.17 -6.55 20.34
C LEU A 605 -41.19 -7.37 21.63
N GLU A 606 -40.16 -7.21 22.46
CA GLU A 606 -40.14 -7.79 23.80
C GLU A 606 -40.89 -6.88 24.78
N ILE A 607 -41.93 -7.40 25.42
CA ILE A 607 -42.81 -6.62 26.30
C ILE A 607 -42.24 -6.58 27.72
N GLN A 608 -42.15 -5.39 28.31
CA GLN A 608 -41.68 -5.22 29.68
C GLN A 608 -42.78 -5.53 30.70
N SER A 609 -42.65 -6.65 31.43
CA SER A 609 -43.66 -7.17 32.35
C SER A 609 -44.13 -6.17 33.41
N TYR A 610 -43.24 -5.31 33.91
CA TYR A 610 -43.60 -4.30 34.91
C TYR A 610 -44.45 -3.14 34.32
N ALA A 611 -44.16 -2.71 33.09
CA ALA A 611 -44.92 -1.67 32.40
C ALA A 611 -46.34 -2.17 32.06
N VAL A 612 -46.47 -3.45 31.69
CA VAL A 612 -47.76 -4.12 31.48
C VAL A 612 -48.58 -4.15 32.76
N GLN A 613 -47.99 -4.53 33.89
CA GLN A 613 -48.71 -4.57 35.18
C GLN A 613 -49.30 -3.21 35.58
N ASN A 614 -48.60 -2.11 35.28
CA ASN A 614 -49.12 -0.77 35.54
C ASN A 614 -50.38 -0.47 34.71
N ILE A 615 -50.40 -0.88 33.44
CA ILE A 615 -51.55 -0.68 32.52
C ILE A 615 -52.73 -1.59 32.92
N ILE A 616 -52.46 -2.84 33.32
CA ILE A 616 -53.49 -3.77 33.81
C ILE A 616 -54.16 -3.20 35.07
N ASN A 617 -53.36 -2.72 36.02
CA ASN A 617 -53.86 -2.24 37.31
C ASN A 617 -54.51 -0.85 37.27
N ASP A 618 -54.26 -0.07 36.20
CA ASP A 618 -54.87 1.25 36.02
C ASP A 618 -56.40 1.13 35.79
N GLN A 619 -57.17 1.66 36.73
CA GLN A 619 -58.64 1.67 36.70
C GLN A 619 -59.20 2.68 35.69
N ASN A 620 -58.40 3.65 35.23
CA ASN A 620 -58.81 4.64 34.22
C ASN A 620 -58.80 4.04 32.81
N ILE A 621 -58.08 2.94 32.60
CA ILE A 621 -58.09 2.18 31.35
C ILE A 621 -59.11 1.05 31.50
N ALA A 622 -60.27 1.20 30.87
CA ALA A 622 -61.38 0.26 30.98
C ALA A 622 -60.98 -1.16 30.55
N LYS A 623 -61.53 -2.16 31.25
CA LYS A 623 -61.44 -3.57 30.82
C LYS A 623 -62.13 -3.75 29.45
N ASP A 624 -61.60 -4.67 28.65
CA ASP A 624 -62.05 -5.01 27.29
C ASP A 624 -61.97 -3.81 26.33
N SER A 625 -60.96 -2.97 26.53
CA SER A 625 -60.67 -1.81 25.67
C SER A 625 -59.35 -1.98 24.92
N SER A 626 -59.15 -1.18 23.86
CA SER A 626 -57.89 -1.18 23.11
C SER A 626 -57.55 0.21 22.56
N GLN A 627 -56.26 0.47 22.34
CA GLN A 627 -55.79 1.71 21.73
C GLN A 627 -54.56 1.48 20.84
N VAL A 628 -54.46 2.23 19.75
CA VAL A 628 -53.32 2.18 18.81
C VAL A 628 -52.31 3.27 19.13
N TYR A 629 -51.03 2.89 19.10
CA TYR A 629 -49.86 3.74 19.24
C TYR A 629 -48.89 3.49 18.10
N LYS A 630 -47.86 4.33 17.98
CA LYS A 630 -46.70 4.03 17.11
C LYS A 630 -45.41 4.02 17.91
N VAL A 631 -44.45 3.21 17.51
CA VAL A 631 -43.06 3.25 17.97
C VAL A 631 -42.17 3.46 16.75
N THR A 632 -41.10 4.22 16.91
CA THR A 632 -40.07 4.31 15.87
C THR A 632 -39.05 3.22 16.14
N LEU A 633 -38.83 2.38 15.14
CA LEU A 633 -37.76 1.40 15.10
C LEU A 633 -36.57 2.02 14.40
N THR A 634 -35.43 2.11 15.07
CA THR A 634 -34.16 2.41 14.40
C THR A 634 -33.51 1.09 14.04
N VAL A 635 -33.47 0.79 12.76
CA VAL A 635 -33.05 -0.50 12.21
C VAL A 635 -31.64 -0.37 11.65
N ASN A 636 -30.70 -1.12 12.20
CA ASN A 636 -29.37 -1.27 11.62
C ASN A 636 -29.30 -2.56 10.80
N TYR A 637 -29.23 -2.43 9.48
CA TYR A 637 -29.14 -3.54 8.53
C TYR A 637 -27.92 -3.39 7.62
N SER A 638 -27.48 -4.48 6.99
CA SER A 638 -26.29 -4.46 6.14
C SER A 638 -26.66 -4.51 4.66
N MET A 639 -26.18 -3.54 3.89
CA MET A 639 -26.25 -3.49 2.43
C MET A 639 -24.97 -2.79 1.93
N ASN A 640 -23.92 -3.58 1.66
CA ASN A 640 -22.56 -3.09 1.36
C ASN A 640 -22.00 -2.14 2.46
N GLY A 641 -22.31 -2.44 3.74
CA GLY A 641 -21.98 -1.60 4.89
C GLY A 641 -23.16 -1.51 5.87
N SER A 642 -22.93 -0.94 7.06
CA SER A 642 -23.98 -0.73 8.06
C SER A 642 -24.84 0.48 7.69
N VAL A 643 -26.15 0.25 7.51
CA VAL A 643 -27.14 1.26 7.19
C VAL A 643 -28.11 1.40 8.35
N LEU A 644 -28.33 2.63 8.81
CA LEU A 644 -29.24 2.96 9.90
C LEU A 644 -30.44 3.74 9.34
N GLU A 645 -31.63 3.14 9.37
CA GLU A 645 -32.89 3.79 8.93
C GLU A 645 -33.95 3.72 10.04
N ASP A 646 -34.79 4.75 10.14
CA ASP A 646 -35.92 4.81 11.06
C ASP A 646 -37.22 4.45 10.33
N ILE A 647 -38.01 3.54 10.90
CA ILE A 647 -39.36 3.21 10.43
C ILE A 647 -40.37 3.21 11.58
N ASP A 648 -41.60 3.61 11.30
CA ASP A 648 -42.67 3.55 12.29
C ASP A 648 -43.36 2.17 12.26
N LEU A 649 -43.55 1.59 13.45
CA LEU A 649 -44.34 0.38 13.70
C LEU A 649 -45.58 0.76 14.53
N TYR A 650 -46.76 0.44 14.02
CA TYR A 650 -48.04 0.73 14.67
C TYR A 650 -48.48 -0.46 15.52
N VAL A 651 -48.77 -0.24 16.80
CA VAL A 651 -49.14 -1.28 17.75
C VAL A 651 -50.51 -1.01 18.34
N LYS A 652 -51.38 -2.01 18.39
CA LYS A 652 -52.68 -1.96 19.06
C LYS A 652 -52.57 -2.70 20.39
N LEU A 653 -52.56 -1.94 21.47
CA LEU A 653 -52.57 -2.49 22.83
C LEU A 653 -54.01 -2.88 23.19
N VAL A 654 -54.22 -4.11 23.66
CA VAL A 654 -55.53 -4.63 24.04
C VAL A 654 -55.49 -5.03 25.52
N LYS A 655 -56.44 -4.53 26.30
CA LYS A 655 -56.64 -4.91 27.70
C LYS A 655 -57.89 -5.79 27.79
N ASP A 656 -57.73 -7.10 27.75
CA ASP A 656 -58.79 -8.11 27.88
C ASP A 656 -58.44 -9.14 28.99
N TYR A 657 -59.46 -9.84 29.51
CA TYR A 657 -59.26 -11.03 30.34
C TYR A 657 -60.08 -12.18 29.74
N SER A 658 -59.49 -13.34 29.46
CA SER A 658 -60.31 -14.55 29.31
C SER A 658 -60.91 -14.92 30.67
N ALA A 659 -62.17 -15.36 30.66
CA ALA A 659 -62.88 -15.82 31.86
C ALA A 659 -62.22 -17.03 32.52
#